data_AF-A0A523ZCH0-F1
#
_entry.id   AF-A0A523ZCH0-F1
#
_cell.length_a   1.000
_cell.length_b   1.000
_cell.length_c   1.000
_cell.angle_alpha   90.00
_cell.angle_beta   90.00
_cell.angle_gamma   90.00
#
_symmetry.space_group_name_H-M   'P 1'
#
loop_
_entity.id
_entity.type
_entity.pdbx_description
1 polymer ?
#
loop_
_entity_poly.entity_id
_entity_poly.type
_entity_poly.pdbx_seq_one_letter_code
_entity_poly.pdbx_strand_id
1 'polypeptide(L)'
;MRAGTDPTNNHPQLPEGTVTFLFTDIEGSTKLLDHLGDKYGELLLTHAIIFRSVIQRWEGYEVDNQGDSFFVAFESAQNALAAAEEIQHQLAAHTWPQGVEVLVRMAVHTGEPTIIGNRYIGMDVHRAARICQIASGGQVLLSSSTAVIPQNDLANGVELQDLGEHWLKDLETPEHIYQLNVPGLPFDYPPLRSLEARPQNLPVFSTPLIGREDDLAAAKNLITQPEVRLLTLTGPGGIGKTRLASELVLEIFKDYQDGAHFVPLASITDPSDVPAAIARILRIRDYGTRPILELLIEKLRTQHLLLFLDNFEHVMAAVDVIPALLENCQELNVLVTSREVLRLHDEYSFAVSPLALPDLLKVQQISTIEQNPAVQLFLQRAGSFKRGFELTDQNASAIAQICSRVDGLPLAIELAAARVKSLSPQELLSRLLPDEKHSPLEYLSKGARDAPERHRALRMTISWSYDLLPPDEQRFFRSLSVFKGGFNLESVISVCTRSRDALTIPVDSHDAEYIDLIGSLMDKSLIRSVESILNESRFEMLETIREYAWETLSGRGDSEEVRSQHAQHFYDLVKEASGYFESAVEADWFNRLEMEYPNVRAALHWYYETGNLTQGLGLGNMLRLLWLFRGYLTEGTEWLEKFLSMPGIEDNPGLRAAALDSVGFLSRYREDYSAASDAANSALALRREIGDRNGEADSLTNLGYIHLQKGDFTASTKFYRNALAIYREQGNEQGIADSLSHWGVVFFYQGDYETAKSMDEESLAIWSELGDTGAVAWAEYRLGNVAIQQGEYEVAQERFQRSLTIASTIGYKFGIAFSLEGLACVRVRQGKFEEAVFFAEASKCLRDPDGMTMPVQARLALARELHPIHDSLDPSTIEAQIQQVASMPPDEIIQLAMQ
;
A
#
# COMPACT_ATOMS: atom_id res chain seq x y z
N MET A 1 28.16 2.13 -69.87
CA MET A 1 28.99 0.92 -70.13
C MET A 1 28.69 -0.07 -69.03
N ARG A 2 28.44 -1.33 -69.40
CA ARG A 2 28.21 -2.45 -68.50
C ARG A 2 29.51 -2.88 -67.80
N ALA A 3 29.30 -3.43 -66.60
CA ALA A 3 29.95 -4.59 -66.00
C ALA A 3 31.43 -4.50 -65.58
N GLY A 4 31.61 -4.53 -64.26
CA GLY A 4 32.64 -5.30 -63.57
C GLY A 4 32.01 -5.87 -62.30
N THR A 5 31.42 -7.06 -62.39
CA THR A 5 30.95 -7.85 -61.24
C THR A 5 32.15 -8.45 -60.54
N ASP A 6 32.39 -8.03 -59.29
CA ASP A 6 33.31 -8.71 -58.38
C ASP A 6 32.52 -9.82 -57.64
N PRO A 7 32.88 -11.10 -57.78
CA PRO A 7 32.07 -12.22 -57.31
C PRO A 7 32.55 -12.75 -55.96
N THR A 8 32.52 -11.95 -54.89
CA THR A 8 32.66 -12.45 -53.50
C THR A 8 32.14 -11.41 -52.50
N ASN A 9 30.82 -11.35 -52.30
CA ASN A 9 30.24 -10.79 -51.08
C ASN A 9 28.82 -11.33 -50.91
N ASN A 10 28.73 -12.65 -50.75
CA ASN A 10 27.49 -13.31 -50.36
C ASN A 10 27.37 -13.22 -48.83
N HIS A 11 27.26 -12.00 -48.30
CA HIS A 11 26.75 -11.82 -46.95
C HIS A 11 25.22 -12.00 -47.04
N PRO A 12 24.62 -12.92 -46.27
CA PRO A 12 23.18 -13.09 -46.27
C PRO A 12 22.53 -11.75 -45.92
N GLN A 13 21.57 -11.32 -46.74
CA GLN A 13 20.83 -10.08 -46.51
C GLN A 13 19.96 -10.27 -45.26
N LEU A 14 20.01 -9.32 -44.32
CA LEU A 14 19.21 -9.37 -43.10
C LEU A 14 17.71 -9.30 -43.47
N PRO A 15 16.83 -10.03 -42.76
CA PRO A 15 15.37 -9.90 -42.89
C PRO A 15 14.91 -8.44 -42.78
N GLU A 16 14.07 -7.97 -43.72
CA GLU A 16 13.49 -6.62 -43.77
C GLU A 16 11.97 -6.66 -43.56
N GLY A 17 11.38 -5.60 -42.99
CA GLY A 17 9.95 -5.52 -42.71
C GLY A 17 9.60 -5.98 -41.30
N THR A 18 8.56 -6.81 -41.15
CA THR A 18 8.24 -7.46 -39.88
C THR A 18 9.23 -8.58 -39.62
N VAL A 19 9.99 -8.48 -38.54
CA VAL A 19 11.07 -9.41 -38.17
C VAL A 19 10.83 -9.94 -36.77
N THR A 20 11.11 -11.22 -36.55
CA THR A 20 11.07 -11.82 -35.21
C THR A 20 12.49 -12.03 -34.68
N PHE A 21 12.76 -11.47 -33.51
CA PHE A 21 14.04 -11.59 -32.82
C PHE A 21 13.98 -12.66 -31.75
N LEU A 22 15.03 -13.49 -31.68
CA LEU A 22 15.33 -14.40 -30.57
C LEU A 22 16.58 -13.88 -29.86
N PHE A 23 16.42 -13.49 -28.59
CA PHE A 23 17.52 -13.16 -27.68
C PHE A 23 17.70 -14.25 -26.67
N THR A 24 18.96 -14.61 -26.38
CA THR A 24 19.29 -15.66 -25.41
C THR A 24 20.46 -15.27 -24.53
N ASP A 25 20.51 -15.86 -23.33
CA ASP A 25 21.58 -15.64 -22.37
C ASP A 25 21.71 -16.85 -21.42
N ILE A 26 22.92 -17.25 -21.02
CA ILE A 26 23.10 -18.33 -20.04
C ILE A 26 22.90 -17.76 -18.63
N GLU A 27 21.95 -18.30 -17.88
CA GLU A 27 21.75 -17.88 -16.50
C GLU A 27 22.95 -18.29 -15.62
N GLY A 28 23.52 -17.34 -14.88
CA GLY A 28 24.60 -17.61 -13.94
C GLY A 28 25.95 -17.93 -14.61
N SER A 29 26.18 -17.46 -15.83
CA SER A 29 27.39 -17.73 -16.62
C SER A 29 28.71 -17.40 -15.91
N THR A 30 28.75 -16.33 -15.10
CA THR A 30 29.92 -16.02 -14.26
C THR A 30 30.18 -17.10 -13.21
N LYS A 31 29.14 -17.64 -12.58
CA LYS A 31 29.28 -18.75 -11.61
C LYS A 31 29.73 -20.03 -12.30
N LEU A 32 29.26 -20.30 -13.52
CA LEU A 32 29.71 -21.43 -14.33
C LEU A 32 31.18 -21.30 -14.73
N LEU A 33 31.63 -20.08 -15.08
CA LEU A 33 33.03 -19.79 -15.36
C LEU A 33 33.91 -20.05 -14.13
N ASP A 34 33.50 -19.55 -12.96
CA ASP A 34 34.23 -19.76 -11.70
C ASP A 34 34.29 -21.25 -11.31
N HIS A 35 33.21 -22.00 -11.54
CA HIS A 35 33.13 -23.42 -11.21
C HIS A 35 33.93 -24.31 -12.16
N LEU A 36 33.83 -24.08 -13.47
CA LEU A 36 34.44 -24.94 -14.50
C LEU A 36 35.86 -24.52 -14.87
N GLY A 37 36.26 -23.29 -14.59
CA GLY A 37 37.58 -22.73 -14.93
C GLY A 37 37.91 -22.93 -16.41
N ASP A 38 39.04 -23.58 -16.69
CA ASP A 38 39.54 -23.83 -18.05
C ASP A 38 38.55 -24.62 -18.95
N LYS A 39 37.63 -25.39 -18.36
CA LYS A 39 36.63 -26.18 -19.10
C LYS A 39 35.41 -25.37 -19.56
N TYR A 40 35.26 -24.13 -19.09
CA TYR A 40 34.16 -23.26 -19.52
C TYR A 40 34.24 -22.93 -21.02
N GLY A 41 35.45 -22.83 -21.58
CA GLY A 41 35.63 -22.64 -23.02
C GLY A 41 35.09 -23.80 -23.88
N GLU A 42 35.20 -25.04 -23.40
CA GLU A 42 34.64 -26.23 -24.08
C GLU A 42 33.10 -26.23 -24.03
N LEU A 43 32.54 -25.77 -22.92
CA LEU A 43 31.10 -25.57 -22.75
C LEU A 43 30.57 -24.54 -23.76
N LEU A 44 31.18 -23.36 -23.83
CA LEU A 44 30.76 -22.30 -24.77
C LEU A 44 30.84 -22.75 -26.23
N LEU A 45 31.87 -23.52 -26.59
CA LEU A 45 31.99 -24.08 -27.94
C LEU A 45 30.85 -25.05 -28.25
N THR A 46 30.52 -25.93 -27.32
CA THR A 46 29.44 -26.91 -27.48
C THR A 46 28.07 -26.24 -27.53
N HIS A 47 27.84 -25.27 -26.64
CA HIS A 47 26.67 -24.39 -26.64
C HIS A 47 26.49 -23.70 -28.00
N ALA A 48 27.55 -23.06 -28.52
CA ALA A 48 27.48 -22.39 -29.81
C ALA A 48 27.22 -23.33 -31.00
N ILE A 49 27.71 -24.57 -30.95
CA ILE A 49 27.44 -25.60 -31.97
C ILE A 49 25.96 -25.96 -31.99
N ILE A 50 25.36 -26.21 -30.82
CA ILE A 50 23.93 -26.52 -30.68
C ILE A 50 23.11 -25.37 -31.29
N PHE A 51 23.36 -24.14 -30.83
CA PHE A 51 22.66 -22.94 -31.31
C PHE A 51 22.75 -22.77 -32.82
N ARG A 52 23.95 -22.74 -33.39
CA ARG A 52 24.13 -22.53 -34.84
C ARG A 52 23.50 -23.62 -35.68
N SER A 53 23.51 -24.86 -35.21
CA SER A 53 22.88 -25.97 -35.92
C SER A 53 21.35 -25.84 -36.00
N VAL A 54 20.72 -25.35 -34.93
CA VAL A 54 19.26 -25.15 -34.87
C VAL A 54 18.86 -23.87 -35.60
N ILE A 55 19.59 -22.78 -35.39
CA ILE A 55 19.40 -21.50 -36.10
C ILE A 55 19.41 -21.73 -37.62
N GLN A 56 20.41 -22.46 -38.13
CA GLN A 56 20.51 -22.74 -39.56
C GLN A 56 19.34 -23.62 -40.07
N ARG A 57 18.86 -24.57 -39.25
CA ARG A 57 17.77 -25.47 -39.63
C ARG A 57 16.44 -24.74 -39.77
N TRP A 58 16.18 -23.79 -38.89
CA TRP A 58 14.96 -22.98 -38.87
C TRP A 58 15.10 -21.65 -39.61
N GLU A 59 16.09 -21.55 -40.50
CA GLU A 59 16.30 -20.39 -41.38
C GLU A 59 16.48 -19.06 -40.61
N GLY A 60 17.10 -19.12 -39.44
CA GLY A 60 17.46 -17.95 -38.64
C GLY A 60 18.79 -17.33 -39.07
N TYR A 61 18.90 -16.03 -38.87
CA TYR A 61 20.08 -15.22 -39.17
C TYR A 61 20.73 -14.76 -37.87
N GLU A 62 21.93 -15.27 -37.56
CA GLU A 62 22.74 -14.80 -36.41
C GLU A 62 23.18 -13.35 -36.65
N VAL A 63 22.64 -12.40 -35.89
CA VAL A 63 22.90 -10.96 -36.02
C VAL A 63 24.14 -10.56 -35.20
N ASP A 64 24.19 -11.02 -33.95
CA ASP A 64 25.33 -10.83 -33.06
C ASP A 64 25.44 -12.01 -32.08
N ASN A 65 26.65 -12.22 -31.56
CA ASN A 65 26.95 -13.21 -30.54
C ASN A 65 28.05 -12.66 -29.63
N GLN A 66 27.74 -12.52 -28.34
CA GLN A 66 28.69 -12.04 -27.34
C GLN A 66 28.83 -13.07 -26.22
N GLY A 67 29.87 -13.89 -26.31
CA GLY A 67 30.21 -14.90 -25.31
C GLY A 67 29.19 -16.04 -25.30
N ASP A 68 28.27 -15.97 -24.36
CA ASP A 68 27.20 -16.93 -24.09
C ASP A 68 25.82 -16.49 -24.58
N SER A 69 25.67 -15.24 -25.05
CA SER A 69 24.41 -14.70 -25.56
C SER A 69 24.33 -14.74 -27.09
N PHE A 70 23.19 -15.19 -27.65
CA PHE A 70 22.89 -15.08 -29.08
C PHE A 70 21.77 -14.07 -29.34
N PHE A 71 21.97 -13.24 -30.38
CA PHE A 71 20.94 -12.41 -30.99
C PHE A 71 20.68 -12.89 -32.43
N VAL A 72 19.48 -13.41 -32.68
CA VAL A 72 19.09 -14.03 -33.95
C VAL A 72 17.83 -13.37 -34.50
N ALA A 73 17.75 -13.20 -35.82
CA ALA A 73 16.58 -12.68 -36.52
C ALA A 73 15.96 -13.76 -37.43
N PHE A 74 14.64 -13.80 -37.49
CA PHE A 74 13.87 -14.71 -38.34
C PHE A 74 12.85 -13.91 -39.16
N GLU A 75 12.57 -14.36 -40.38
CA GLU A 75 11.49 -13.82 -41.22
C GLU A 75 10.09 -14.27 -40.73
N SER A 76 10.03 -15.31 -39.90
CA SER A 76 8.80 -15.89 -39.39
C SER A 76 8.89 -16.11 -37.88
N ALA A 77 7.85 -15.67 -37.16
CA ALA A 77 7.72 -15.92 -35.74
C ALA A 77 7.57 -17.42 -35.43
N GLN A 78 6.95 -18.19 -36.32
CA GLN A 78 6.82 -19.65 -36.19
C GLN A 78 8.20 -20.33 -36.19
N ASN A 79 9.10 -19.91 -37.07
CA ASN A 79 10.46 -20.45 -37.13
C ASN A 79 11.27 -20.07 -35.89
N ALA A 80 11.10 -18.84 -35.38
CA ALA A 80 11.76 -18.41 -34.15
C ALA A 80 11.33 -19.24 -32.93
N LEU A 81 10.03 -19.55 -32.81
CA LEU A 81 9.51 -20.39 -31.73
C LEU A 81 9.95 -21.85 -31.85
N ALA A 82 9.90 -22.42 -33.04
CA ALA A 82 10.39 -23.78 -33.29
C ALA A 82 11.90 -23.90 -33.02
N ALA A 83 12.68 -22.86 -33.34
CA ALA A 83 14.09 -22.80 -32.99
C ALA A 83 14.29 -22.74 -31.47
N ALA A 84 13.55 -21.89 -30.76
CA ALA A 84 13.65 -21.77 -29.31
C ALA A 84 13.29 -23.09 -28.59
N GLU A 85 12.21 -23.74 -29.03
CA GLU A 85 11.78 -25.07 -28.57
C GLU A 85 12.89 -26.12 -28.74
N GLU A 86 13.41 -26.25 -29.98
CA GLU A 86 14.43 -27.25 -30.27
C GLU A 86 15.74 -26.97 -29.53
N ILE A 87 16.15 -25.71 -29.39
CA ILE A 87 17.34 -25.34 -28.61
C ILE A 87 17.17 -25.79 -27.16
N GLN A 88 16.04 -25.45 -26.51
CA GLN A 88 15.84 -25.85 -25.11
C GLN A 88 15.86 -27.37 -24.92
N HIS A 89 15.27 -28.12 -25.86
CA HIS A 89 15.33 -29.58 -25.86
C HIS A 89 16.76 -30.12 -25.99
N GLN A 90 17.55 -29.58 -26.92
CA GLN A 90 18.92 -30.02 -27.12
C GLN A 90 19.82 -29.67 -25.91
N LEU A 91 19.62 -28.51 -25.29
CA LEU A 91 20.35 -28.11 -24.09
C LEU A 91 20.04 -29.04 -22.90
N ALA A 92 18.77 -29.35 -22.67
CA ALA A 92 18.33 -30.25 -21.60
C ALA A 92 18.78 -31.71 -21.81
N ALA A 93 18.84 -32.17 -23.07
CA ALA A 93 19.31 -33.51 -23.40
C ALA A 93 20.85 -33.64 -23.39
N HIS A 94 21.59 -32.53 -23.42
CA HIS A 94 23.04 -32.54 -23.51
C HIS A 94 23.70 -32.83 -22.15
N THR A 95 24.73 -33.68 -22.14
CA THR A 95 25.53 -33.94 -20.94
C THR A 95 26.70 -32.99 -20.87
N TRP A 96 26.65 -32.02 -19.95
CA TRP A 96 27.68 -30.99 -19.81
C TRP A 96 28.87 -31.43 -18.96
N PRO A 97 30.05 -30.81 -19.12
CA PRO A 97 31.23 -31.11 -18.32
C PRO A 97 30.94 -31.02 -16.81
N GLN A 98 31.42 -32.00 -16.05
CA GLN A 98 31.24 -32.08 -14.58
C GLN A 98 29.77 -32.17 -14.12
N GLY A 99 28.82 -32.46 -15.01
CA GLY A 99 27.42 -32.64 -14.64
C GLY A 99 26.71 -31.35 -14.25
N VAL A 100 27.24 -30.20 -14.66
CA VAL A 100 26.52 -28.92 -14.51
C VAL A 100 25.28 -28.90 -15.39
N GLU A 101 24.29 -28.09 -15.02
CA GLU A 101 23.16 -27.77 -15.88
C GLU A 101 23.42 -26.43 -16.57
N VAL A 102 23.18 -26.36 -17.87
CA VAL A 102 23.26 -25.12 -18.65
C VAL A 102 21.85 -24.65 -18.94
N LEU A 103 21.38 -23.69 -18.14
CA LEU A 103 20.05 -23.13 -18.23
C LEU A 103 20.11 -21.83 -19.04
N VAL A 104 19.51 -21.84 -20.23
CA VAL A 104 19.47 -20.66 -21.11
C VAL A 104 18.11 -20.00 -21.02
N ARG A 105 18.09 -18.71 -20.73
CA ARG A 105 16.88 -17.89 -20.81
C ARG A 105 16.74 -17.32 -22.21
N MET A 106 15.52 -17.29 -22.74
CA MET A 106 15.24 -16.84 -24.10
C MET A 106 14.07 -15.87 -24.16
N ALA A 107 14.09 -14.95 -25.13
CA ALA A 107 12.94 -14.12 -25.47
C ALA A 107 12.73 -14.01 -26.97
N VAL A 108 11.46 -14.01 -27.37
CA VAL A 108 11.00 -13.89 -28.75
C VAL A 108 10.11 -12.67 -28.91
N HIS A 109 10.52 -11.74 -29.78
CA HIS A 109 9.79 -10.50 -30.02
C HIS A 109 9.67 -10.18 -31.50
N THR A 110 8.46 -9.84 -31.95
CA THR A 110 8.16 -9.50 -33.34
C THR A 110 7.91 -7.99 -33.46
N GLY A 111 8.62 -7.32 -34.37
CA GLY A 111 8.54 -5.88 -34.58
C GLY A 111 8.94 -5.47 -36.00
N GLU A 112 9.07 -4.16 -36.24
CA GLU A 112 9.46 -3.57 -37.54
C GLU A 112 10.73 -2.73 -37.38
N PRO A 113 11.89 -3.38 -37.15
CA PRO A 113 13.14 -2.70 -36.85
C PRO A 113 13.69 -1.93 -38.07
N THR A 114 14.42 -0.85 -37.82
CA THR A 114 15.13 -0.12 -38.88
C THR A 114 16.52 -0.71 -39.09
N ILE A 115 16.91 -0.98 -40.34
CA ILE A 115 18.26 -1.45 -40.67
C ILE A 115 19.14 -0.26 -41.06
N ILE A 116 20.29 -0.13 -40.39
CA ILE A 116 21.34 0.82 -40.78
C ILE A 116 22.65 0.05 -40.96
N GLY A 117 23.09 -0.09 -42.21
CA GLY A 117 24.23 -0.93 -42.56
C GLY A 117 23.86 -2.42 -42.46
N ASN A 118 24.55 -3.16 -41.60
CA ASN A 118 24.28 -4.59 -41.34
C ASN A 118 23.86 -4.84 -39.88
N ARG A 119 23.08 -3.91 -39.30
CA ARG A 119 22.59 -3.97 -37.91
C ARG A 119 21.15 -3.48 -37.82
N TYR A 120 20.39 -4.08 -36.91
CA TYR A 120 19.07 -3.59 -36.50
C TYR A 120 19.22 -2.48 -35.45
N ILE A 121 18.45 -1.41 -35.61
CA ILE A 121 18.35 -0.29 -34.68
C ILE A 121 16.86 0.03 -34.49
N GLY A 122 16.47 0.27 -33.24
CA GLY A 122 15.08 0.60 -32.89
C GLY A 122 14.66 0.00 -31.56
N MET A 123 13.46 0.38 -31.12
CA MET A 123 12.91 -0.03 -29.83
C MET A 123 12.72 -1.55 -29.73
N ASP A 124 12.41 -2.22 -30.84
CA ASP A 124 12.13 -3.66 -30.89
C ASP A 124 13.32 -4.52 -30.45
N VAL A 125 14.55 -4.08 -30.76
CA VAL A 125 15.79 -4.76 -30.33
C VAL A 125 15.95 -4.64 -28.80
N HIS A 126 15.71 -3.44 -28.26
CA HIS A 126 15.76 -3.21 -26.82
C HIS A 126 14.67 -3.97 -26.08
N ARG A 127 13.45 -4.01 -26.63
CA ARG A 127 12.31 -4.72 -26.06
C ARG A 127 12.59 -6.23 -25.97
N ALA A 128 13.06 -6.84 -27.05
CA ALA A 128 13.44 -8.26 -27.06
C ALA A 128 14.51 -8.60 -26.00
N ALA A 129 15.53 -7.74 -25.88
CA ALA A 129 16.57 -7.90 -24.86
C ALA A 129 16.05 -7.74 -23.43
N ARG A 130 15.11 -6.81 -23.18
CA ARG A 130 14.49 -6.61 -21.85
C ARG A 130 13.59 -7.78 -21.46
N ILE A 131 12.83 -8.34 -22.40
CA ILE A 131 12.03 -9.56 -22.16
C ILE A 131 12.97 -10.73 -21.80
N CYS A 132 14.11 -10.87 -22.49
CA CYS A 132 15.09 -11.92 -22.16
C CYS A 132 15.65 -11.76 -20.74
N GLN A 133 15.84 -10.52 -20.28
CA GLN A 133 16.42 -10.25 -18.96
C GLN A 133 15.50 -10.63 -17.78
N ILE A 134 14.19 -10.63 -17.97
CA ILE A 134 13.23 -10.99 -16.92
C ILE A 134 12.93 -12.50 -16.84
N ALA A 135 13.36 -13.26 -17.87
CA ALA A 135 13.24 -14.71 -17.92
C ALA A 135 14.22 -15.42 -16.97
N SER A 136 13.76 -16.55 -16.42
CA SER A 136 14.56 -17.53 -15.69
C SER A 136 15.30 -18.46 -16.65
N GLY A 137 16.39 -19.09 -16.22
CA GLY A 137 17.10 -20.07 -17.03
C GLY A 137 16.21 -21.26 -17.41
N GLY A 138 16.20 -21.63 -18.70
CA GLY A 138 15.30 -22.64 -19.28
C GLY A 138 13.97 -22.05 -19.77
N GLN A 139 13.62 -20.83 -19.38
CA GLN A 139 12.36 -20.19 -19.75
C GLN A 139 12.47 -19.49 -21.11
N VAL A 140 11.40 -19.56 -21.91
CA VAL A 140 11.24 -18.84 -23.18
C VAL A 140 10.05 -17.90 -23.07
N LEU A 141 10.30 -16.60 -23.16
CA LEU A 141 9.26 -15.56 -23.06
C LEU A 141 8.94 -14.93 -24.41
N LEU A 142 7.72 -14.44 -24.57
CA LEU A 142 7.26 -13.79 -25.79
C LEU A 142 6.59 -12.45 -25.49
N SER A 143 6.74 -11.48 -26.40
CA SER A 143 5.89 -10.30 -26.44
C SER A 143 4.50 -10.62 -26.97
N SER A 144 3.52 -9.77 -26.64
CA SER A 144 2.18 -9.80 -27.23
C SER A 144 2.19 -9.82 -28.76
N SER A 145 3.08 -9.04 -29.39
CA SER A 145 3.22 -8.99 -30.85
C SER A 145 3.65 -10.32 -31.47
N THR A 146 4.30 -11.20 -30.71
CA THR A 146 4.68 -12.56 -31.16
C THR A 146 3.58 -13.57 -30.81
N ALA A 147 2.87 -13.37 -29.70
CA ALA A 147 1.81 -14.26 -29.22
C ALA A 147 0.53 -14.25 -30.08
N VAL A 148 0.44 -13.38 -31.10
CA VAL A 148 -0.68 -13.36 -32.07
C VAL A 148 -0.71 -14.60 -32.98
N ILE A 149 0.35 -15.42 -33.01
CA ILE A 149 0.37 -16.67 -33.77
C ILE A 149 -0.72 -17.62 -33.25
N PRO A 150 -1.59 -18.17 -34.11
CA PRO A 150 -2.60 -19.14 -33.70
C PRO A 150 -1.97 -20.38 -33.04
N GLN A 151 -2.56 -20.84 -31.93
CA GLN A 151 -2.08 -22.01 -31.18
C GLN A 151 -2.00 -23.30 -32.05
N ASN A 152 -2.81 -23.39 -33.10
CA ASN A 152 -2.79 -24.50 -34.07
C ASN A 152 -1.56 -24.51 -34.99
N ASP A 153 -0.80 -23.41 -35.04
CA ASP A 153 0.41 -23.27 -35.86
C ASP A 153 1.69 -23.58 -35.06
N LEU A 154 1.57 -23.82 -33.74
CA LEU A 154 2.65 -24.31 -32.88
C LEU A 154 2.82 -25.83 -33.02
N ALA A 155 4.00 -26.34 -32.70
CA ALA A 155 4.26 -27.78 -32.71
C ALA A 155 3.35 -28.52 -31.71
N ASN A 156 3.05 -29.80 -31.98
CA ASN A 156 2.12 -30.59 -31.17
C ASN A 156 2.53 -30.62 -29.68
N GLY A 157 1.70 -30.00 -28.83
CA GLY A 157 1.87 -29.97 -27.38
C GLY A 157 2.53 -28.70 -26.83
N VAL A 158 3.00 -27.79 -27.68
CA VAL A 158 3.53 -26.49 -27.25
C VAL A 158 2.38 -25.53 -26.97
N GLU A 159 2.37 -24.92 -25.79
CA GLU A 159 1.31 -24.00 -25.35
C GLU A 159 1.87 -22.63 -25.01
N LEU A 160 1.07 -21.58 -25.18
CA LEU A 160 1.37 -20.24 -24.70
C LEU A 160 0.63 -20.01 -23.39
N GLN A 161 1.38 -19.80 -22.32
CA GLN A 161 0.83 -19.37 -21.04
C GLN A 161 0.90 -17.86 -20.95
N ASP A 162 -0.24 -17.24 -20.69
CA ASP A 162 -0.31 -15.80 -20.43
C ASP A 162 0.23 -15.49 -19.03
N LEU A 163 1.22 -14.61 -18.93
CA LEU A 163 1.81 -14.16 -17.67
C LEU A 163 1.33 -12.75 -17.25
N GLY A 164 0.53 -12.08 -18.08
CA GLY A 164 -0.04 -10.77 -17.80
C GLY A 164 0.85 -9.59 -18.20
N GLU A 165 0.45 -8.40 -17.75
CA GLU A 165 1.17 -7.14 -17.99
C GLU A 165 2.34 -6.97 -17.01
N HIS A 166 3.50 -6.59 -17.54
CA HIS A 166 4.70 -6.35 -16.74
C HIS A 166 5.42 -5.07 -17.15
N TRP A 167 5.77 -4.25 -16.17
CA TRP A 167 6.63 -3.09 -16.40
C TRP A 167 8.09 -3.51 -16.60
N LEU A 168 8.62 -3.24 -17.79
CA LEU A 168 10.01 -3.47 -18.14
C LEU A 168 10.81 -2.18 -18.01
N LYS A 169 12.05 -2.30 -17.57
CA LYS A 169 12.96 -1.16 -17.37
C LYS A 169 13.10 -0.31 -18.64
N ASP A 170 12.94 1.01 -18.48
CA ASP A 170 13.10 2.03 -19.52
C ASP A 170 12.05 1.98 -20.66
N LEU A 171 10.93 1.26 -20.48
CA LEU A 171 9.76 1.31 -21.37
C LEU A 171 8.63 2.17 -20.76
N GLU A 172 7.98 2.98 -21.59
CA GLU A 172 6.94 3.93 -21.17
C GLU A 172 5.56 3.26 -20.90
N THR A 173 5.37 2.02 -21.34
CA THR A 173 4.14 1.24 -21.17
C THR A 173 4.45 -0.18 -20.71
N PRO A 174 3.54 -0.83 -19.94
CA PRO A 174 3.70 -2.24 -19.59
C PRO A 174 3.69 -3.11 -20.85
N GLU A 175 4.44 -4.20 -20.83
CA GLU A 175 4.46 -5.20 -21.89
C GLU A 175 3.70 -6.42 -21.40
N HIS A 176 2.76 -6.91 -22.21
CA HIS A 176 2.06 -8.16 -21.94
C HIS A 176 2.94 -9.33 -22.36
N ILE A 177 3.29 -10.21 -21.41
CA ILE A 177 4.27 -11.28 -21.58
C ILE A 177 3.59 -12.64 -21.60
N TYR A 178 4.07 -13.51 -22.48
CA TYR A 178 3.66 -14.91 -22.57
C TYR A 178 4.87 -15.82 -22.34
N GLN A 179 4.65 -17.03 -21.84
CA GLN A 179 5.65 -18.10 -21.75
C GLN A 179 5.35 -19.19 -22.78
N LEU A 180 6.39 -19.68 -23.45
CA LEU A 180 6.31 -20.86 -24.30
C LEU A 180 6.50 -22.12 -23.44
N ASN A 181 5.42 -22.88 -23.24
CA ASN A 181 5.45 -24.15 -22.54
C ASN A 181 5.82 -25.27 -23.52
N VAL A 182 7.02 -25.82 -23.35
CA VAL A 182 7.58 -26.86 -24.22
C VAL A 182 7.41 -28.23 -23.55
N PRO A 183 6.79 -29.23 -24.22
CA PRO A 183 6.56 -30.56 -23.64
C PRO A 183 7.84 -31.23 -23.13
N GLY A 184 7.84 -31.73 -21.90
CA GLY A 184 8.99 -32.46 -21.35
C GLY A 184 10.14 -31.58 -20.85
N LEU A 185 9.94 -30.26 -20.82
CA LEU A 185 10.79 -29.29 -20.11
C LEU A 185 10.05 -28.69 -18.91
N PRO A 186 10.75 -28.06 -17.95
CA PRO A 186 10.10 -27.32 -16.88
C PRO A 186 9.16 -26.24 -17.45
N PHE A 187 7.99 -26.10 -16.86
CA PHE A 187 6.98 -25.09 -17.20
C PHE A 187 6.61 -24.21 -15.98
N ASP A 188 6.98 -24.65 -14.78
CA ASP A 188 6.81 -23.89 -13.54
C ASP A 188 8.10 -23.12 -13.23
N TYR A 189 8.09 -21.82 -13.49
CA TYR A 189 9.20 -20.91 -13.25
C TYR A 189 8.83 -19.90 -12.17
N PRO A 190 9.80 -19.39 -11.39
CA PRO A 190 9.55 -18.30 -10.46
C PRO A 190 8.90 -17.09 -11.15
N PRO A 191 8.14 -16.26 -10.42
CA PRO A 191 7.55 -15.03 -10.97
C PRO A 191 8.59 -14.20 -11.73
N LEU A 192 8.16 -13.61 -12.86
CA LEU A 192 9.05 -12.85 -13.73
C LEU A 192 9.77 -11.75 -12.95
N ARG A 193 11.05 -11.52 -13.24
CA ARG A 193 11.86 -10.49 -12.57
C ARG A 193 11.52 -9.07 -13.08
N SER A 194 10.24 -8.73 -13.21
CA SER A 194 9.75 -7.41 -13.60
C SER A 194 9.76 -6.43 -12.42
N LEU A 195 9.56 -5.13 -12.70
CA LEU A 195 9.52 -4.07 -11.69
C LEU A 195 8.41 -4.27 -10.61
N GLU A 196 7.46 -5.17 -10.83
CA GLU A 196 6.31 -5.44 -9.94
C GLU A 196 6.42 -6.75 -9.13
N ALA A 197 7.41 -7.61 -9.38
CA ALA A 197 7.52 -8.90 -8.68
C ALA A 197 8.04 -8.80 -7.24
N ARG A 198 8.23 -7.58 -6.71
CA ARG A 198 8.58 -7.34 -5.31
C ARG A 198 7.71 -6.21 -4.76
N PRO A 199 7.03 -6.41 -3.61
CA PRO A 199 6.19 -5.37 -3.04
C PRO A 199 7.05 -4.15 -2.66
N GLN A 200 6.67 -2.96 -3.18
CA GLN A 200 7.23 -1.67 -2.77
C GLN A 200 6.13 -0.59 -2.74
N ASN A 201 6.14 0.25 -1.73
CA ASN A 201 5.17 1.35 -1.54
C ASN A 201 5.88 2.71 -1.39
N LEU A 202 6.96 2.91 -2.15
CA LEU A 202 7.79 4.12 -2.08
C LEU A 202 7.05 5.35 -2.63
N PRO A 203 7.30 6.55 -2.08
CA PRO A 203 6.73 7.77 -2.62
C PRO A 203 7.32 8.08 -4.00
N VAL A 204 6.46 8.43 -4.95
CA VAL A 204 6.83 8.77 -6.33
C VAL A 204 7.09 10.27 -6.45
N PHE A 205 8.21 10.65 -7.06
CA PHE A 205 8.56 12.06 -7.29
C PHE A 205 8.61 12.37 -8.79
N SER A 206 7.79 13.31 -9.26
CA SER A 206 7.69 13.67 -10.70
C SER A 206 8.86 14.51 -11.23
N THR A 207 9.89 14.74 -10.43
CA THR A 207 11.06 15.55 -10.82
C THR A 207 12.34 14.77 -10.53
N PRO A 208 13.42 14.96 -11.31
CA PRO A 208 14.68 14.29 -11.06
C PRO A 208 15.36 14.82 -9.79
N LEU A 209 16.11 13.96 -9.10
CA LEU A 209 17.02 14.36 -8.02
C LEU A 209 18.17 15.19 -8.61
N ILE A 210 18.43 16.39 -8.07
CA ILE A 210 19.43 17.33 -8.61
C ILE A 210 20.64 17.43 -7.68
N GLY A 211 21.84 17.16 -8.20
CA GLY A 211 23.11 17.48 -7.55
C GLY A 211 23.37 16.71 -6.26
N ARG A 212 22.93 15.45 -6.24
CA ARG A 212 23.01 14.51 -5.10
C ARG A 212 23.60 13.16 -5.52
N GLU A 213 24.21 13.09 -6.70
CA GLU A 213 24.74 11.86 -7.28
C GLU A 213 25.84 11.28 -6.38
N ASP A 214 26.71 12.13 -5.82
CA ASP A 214 27.75 11.74 -4.88
C ASP A 214 27.18 11.26 -3.54
N ASP A 215 26.16 11.97 -3.00
CA ASP A 215 25.51 11.58 -1.75
C ASP A 215 24.79 10.23 -1.90
N LEU A 216 24.10 10.02 -3.02
CA LEU A 216 23.42 8.77 -3.36
C LEU A 216 24.41 7.61 -3.49
N ALA A 217 25.51 7.82 -4.23
CA ALA A 217 26.57 6.82 -4.35
C ALA A 217 27.22 6.49 -3.00
N ALA A 218 27.47 7.49 -2.16
CA ALA A 218 28.06 7.29 -0.84
C ALA A 218 27.11 6.54 0.11
N ALA A 219 25.83 6.92 0.16
CA ALA A 219 24.82 6.25 0.97
C ALA A 219 24.58 4.80 0.50
N LYS A 220 24.59 4.56 -0.82
CA LYS A 220 24.52 3.22 -1.43
C LYS A 220 25.71 2.35 -1.07
N ASN A 221 26.92 2.88 -1.16
CA ASN A 221 28.13 2.15 -0.76
C ASN A 221 28.13 1.82 0.73
N LEU A 222 27.42 2.59 1.55
CA LEU A 222 27.31 2.35 2.99
C LEU A 222 26.27 1.26 3.29
N ILE A 223 25.05 1.37 2.76
CA ILE A 223 23.96 0.42 3.05
C ILE A 223 24.17 -0.97 2.44
N THR A 224 25.00 -1.09 1.39
CA THR A 224 25.33 -2.39 0.79
C THR A 224 26.48 -3.13 1.50
N GLN A 225 27.09 -2.55 2.53
CA GLN A 225 28.08 -3.23 3.36
C GLN A 225 27.40 -4.29 4.24
N PRO A 226 27.90 -5.54 4.30
CA PRO A 226 27.28 -6.62 5.08
C PRO A 226 27.08 -6.30 6.57
N GLU A 227 27.94 -5.47 7.15
CA GLU A 227 27.86 -5.04 8.55
C GLU A 227 26.83 -3.91 8.80
N VAL A 228 26.36 -3.22 7.77
CA VAL A 228 25.46 -2.06 7.89
C VAL A 228 24.01 -2.51 7.78
N ARG A 229 23.38 -2.75 8.93
CA ARG A 229 21.96 -3.13 9.00
C ARG A 229 21.03 -1.99 9.41
N LEU A 230 21.60 -0.90 9.93
CA LEU A 230 20.88 0.32 10.28
C LEU A 230 21.60 1.54 9.69
N LEU A 231 20.95 2.21 8.74
CA LEU A 231 21.42 3.47 8.17
C LEU A 231 20.44 4.59 8.52
N THR A 232 20.92 5.65 9.16
CA THR A 232 20.13 6.85 9.47
C THR A 232 20.61 8.04 8.67
N LEU A 233 19.79 8.52 7.74
CA LEU A 233 20.00 9.79 7.05
C LEU A 233 19.64 10.93 8.00
N THR A 234 20.63 11.74 8.36
CA THR A 234 20.46 12.87 9.29
C THR A 234 20.57 14.20 8.58
N GLY A 235 19.84 15.20 9.06
CA GLY A 235 19.92 16.55 8.51
C GLY A 235 18.69 17.40 8.85
N PRO A 236 18.79 18.74 8.73
CA PRO A 236 17.69 19.64 9.05
C PRO A 236 16.43 19.35 8.21
N GLY A 237 15.29 19.87 8.67
CA GLY A 237 14.04 19.83 7.90
C GLY A 237 14.22 20.48 6.52
N GLY A 238 13.53 19.95 5.49
CA GLY A 238 13.57 20.52 4.14
C GLY A 238 14.88 20.30 3.34
N ILE A 239 15.83 19.53 3.88
CA ILE A 239 17.12 19.25 3.18
C ILE A 239 17.02 18.20 2.06
N GLY A 240 15.91 17.45 2.01
CA GLY A 240 15.65 16.41 1.00
C GLY A 240 15.93 14.97 1.44
N LYS A 241 15.98 14.66 2.75
CA LYS A 241 16.26 13.30 3.26
C LYS A 241 15.33 12.24 2.70
N THR A 242 14.02 12.45 2.78
CA THR A 242 13.00 11.52 2.26
C THR A 242 13.20 11.25 0.78
N ARG A 243 13.50 12.28 -0.01
CA ARG A 243 13.73 12.15 -1.44
C ARG A 243 15.01 11.37 -1.76
N LEU A 244 16.11 11.67 -1.06
CA LEU A 244 17.37 10.92 -1.20
C LEU A 244 17.19 9.46 -0.77
N ALA A 245 16.46 9.20 0.32
CA ALA A 245 16.16 7.85 0.79
C ALA A 245 15.33 7.06 -0.24
N SER A 246 14.28 7.66 -0.82
CA SER A 246 13.47 7.00 -1.84
C SER A 246 14.28 6.62 -3.08
N GLU A 247 15.10 7.54 -3.60
CA GLU A 247 16.00 7.26 -4.73
C GLU A 247 17.03 6.17 -4.38
N LEU A 248 17.58 6.21 -3.16
CA LEU A 248 18.47 5.17 -2.65
C LEU A 248 17.78 3.80 -2.64
N VAL A 249 16.56 3.70 -2.11
CA VAL A 249 15.82 2.44 -2.09
C VAL A 249 15.57 1.93 -3.52
N LEU A 250 15.17 2.81 -4.45
CA LEU A 250 14.97 2.44 -5.86
C LEU A 250 16.24 1.90 -6.55
N GLU A 251 17.44 2.29 -6.09
CA GLU A 251 18.69 1.74 -6.62
C GLU A 251 19.08 0.36 -6.06
N ILE A 252 18.59 0.02 -4.86
CA ILE A 252 18.98 -1.18 -4.10
C ILE A 252 17.85 -2.19 -3.86
N PHE A 253 16.60 -1.86 -4.18
CA PHE A 253 15.45 -2.74 -3.88
C PHE A 253 15.60 -4.14 -4.47
N LYS A 254 16.30 -4.24 -5.62
CA LYS A 254 16.64 -5.49 -6.31
C LYS A 254 17.54 -6.44 -5.49
N ASP A 255 18.14 -5.96 -4.41
CA ASP A 255 18.96 -6.78 -3.53
C ASP A 255 18.09 -7.47 -2.45
N TYR A 256 16.92 -6.90 -2.09
CA TYR A 256 16.01 -7.41 -1.05
C TYR A 256 14.91 -8.32 -1.62
N GLN A 257 14.93 -9.61 -1.31
CA GLN A 257 14.04 -10.60 -1.95
C GLN A 257 12.57 -10.42 -1.56
N ASP A 258 12.31 -10.04 -0.30
CA ASP A 258 10.98 -9.81 0.24
C ASP A 258 10.51 -8.35 0.08
N GLY A 259 11.28 -7.51 -0.63
CA GLY A 259 10.89 -6.15 -1.00
C GLY A 259 11.38 -5.06 -0.05
N ALA A 260 10.88 -3.84 -0.27
CA ALA A 260 11.25 -2.65 0.48
C ALA A 260 10.00 -1.82 0.83
N HIS A 261 9.83 -1.51 2.12
CA HIS A 261 8.58 -0.96 2.64
C HIS A 261 8.78 0.41 3.30
N PHE A 262 8.10 1.42 2.76
CA PHE A 262 8.03 2.77 3.30
C PHE A 262 6.98 2.87 4.41
N VAL A 263 7.39 3.39 5.56
CA VAL A 263 6.54 3.61 6.73
C VAL A 263 6.60 5.11 7.09
N PRO A 264 5.60 5.92 6.69
CA PRO A 264 5.55 7.33 7.05
C PRO A 264 5.16 7.51 8.51
N LEU A 265 6.03 8.11 9.33
CA LEU A 265 5.77 8.32 10.77
C LEU A 265 5.32 9.75 11.11
N ALA A 266 5.28 10.67 10.14
CA ALA A 266 4.93 12.08 10.37
C ALA A 266 3.52 12.29 10.98
N SER A 267 2.59 11.37 10.74
CA SER A 267 1.23 11.42 11.30
C SER A 267 1.09 10.70 12.64
N ILE A 268 2.10 9.97 13.09
CA ILE A 268 2.07 9.23 14.35
C ILE A 268 2.33 10.21 15.50
N THR A 269 1.47 10.15 16.52
CA THR A 269 1.53 11.06 17.67
C THR A 269 1.97 10.33 18.93
N ASP A 270 1.53 9.08 19.14
CA ASP A 270 1.98 8.22 20.24
C ASP A 270 3.12 7.29 19.74
N PRO A 271 4.33 7.37 20.32
CA PRO A 271 5.45 6.52 19.95
C PRO A 271 5.16 5.01 20.08
N SER A 272 4.21 4.60 20.95
CA SER A 272 3.80 3.19 21.08
C SER A 272 3.15 2.63 19.81
N ASP A 273 2.66 3.48 18.91
CA ASP A 273 1.96 3.06 17.68
C ASP A 273 2.92 2.66 16.55
N VAL A 274 4.24 2.88 16.70
CA VAL A 274 5.23 2.60 15.65
C VAL A 274 5.24 1.12 15.22
N PRO A 275 5.26 0.12 16.12
CA PRO A 275 5.13 -1.29 15.73
C PRO A 275 3.84 -1.58 14.97
N ALA A 276 2.69 -1.05 15.40
CA ALA A 276 1.43 -1.24 14.69
C ALA A 276 1.45 -0.60 13.29
N ALA A 277 2.09 0.57 13.14
CA ALA A 277 2.26 1.22 11.84
C ALA A 277 3.10 0.37 10.87
N ILE A 278 4.18 -0.27 11.36
CA ILE A 278 5.01 -1.20 10.57
C ILE A 278 4.19 -2.45 10.20
N ALA A 279 3.51 -3.06 11.18
CA ALA A 279 2.72 -4.26 10.97
C ALA A 279 1.67 -4.09 9.88
N ARG A 280 0.99 -2.94 9.87
CA ARG A 280 0.00 -2.61 8.85
C ARG A 280 0.59 -2.55 7.43
N ILE A 281 1.74 -1.89 7.26
CA ILE A 281 2.41 -1.83 5.94
C ILE A 281 2.81 -3.22 5.45
N LEU A 282 3.23 -4.09 6.37
CA LEU A 282 3.58 -5.49 6.10
C LEU A 282 2.37 -6.43 6.08
N ARG A 283 1.15 -5.91 6.28
CA ARG A 283 -0.10 -6.69 6.40
C ARG A 283 -0.04 -7.79 7.46
N ILE A 284 0.71 -7.55 8.54
CA ILE A 284 0.82 -8.43 9.70
C ILE A 284 -0.35 -8.15 10.63
N ARG A 285 -1.05 -9.21 10.98
CA ARG A 285 -2.30 -9.14 11.76
C ARG A 285 -2.02 -9.23 13.26
N ASP A 286 -2.83 -8.51 14.04
CA ASP A 286 -2.75 -8.47 15.50
C ASP A 286 -3.75 -9.47 16.12
N TYR A 287 -3.29 -10.69 16.38
CA TYR A 287 -4.09 -11.74 17.01
C TYR A 287 -3.59 -12.09 18.40
N GLY A 288 -4.55 -12.32 19.29
CA GLY A 288 -4.32 -12.78 20.66
C GLY A 288 -3.85 -11.68 21.60
N THR A 289 -3.25 -12.12 22.70
CA THR A 289 -2.71 -11.26 23.77
C THR A 289 -1.22 -10.97 23.60
N ARG A 290 -0.60 -11.43 22.50
CA ARG A 290 0.83 -11.22 22.24
C ARG A 290 1.08 -9.79 21.79
N PRO A 291 2.16 -9.13 22.26
CA PRO A 291 2.54 -7.82 21.76
C PRO A 291 2.80 -7.85 20.24
N ILE A 292 2.29 -6.86 19.50
CA ILE A 292 2.43 -6.76 18.04
C ILE A 292 3.90 -6.81 17.58
N LEU A 293 4.83 -6.29 18.41
CA LEU A 293 6.27 -6.36 18.15
C LEU A 293 6.79 -7.80 18.07
N GLU A 294 6.26 -8.72 18.89
CA GLU A 294 6.65 -10.13 18.80
C GLU A 294 6.16 -10.78 17.50
N LEU A 295 4.96 -10.42 17.04
CA LEU A 295 4.39 -10.91 15.78
C LEU A 295 5.19 -10.37 14.58
N LEU A 296 5.61 -9.10 14.63
CA LEU A 296 6.53 -8.52 13.66
C LEU A 296 7.84 -9.32 13.59
N ILE A 297 8.46 -9.56 14.74
CA ILE A 297 9.72 -10.32 14.83
C ILE A 297 9.56 -11.72 14.24
N GLU A 298 8.47 -12.42 14.58
CA GLU A 298 8.21 -13.76 14.08
C GLU A 298 8.10 -13.80 12.55
N LYS A 299 7.39 -12.84 11.96
CA LYS A 299 7.22 -12.75 10.50
C LYS A 299 8.50 -12.34 9.78
N LEU A 300 9.20 -11.34 10.30
CA LEU A 300 10.40 -10.76 9.68
C LEU A 300 11.64 -11.65 9.84
N ARG A 301 11.63 -12.61 10.77
CA ARG A 301 12.79 -13.47 11.06
C ARG A 301 13.33 -14.20 9.82
N THR A 302 12.45 -14.59 8.90
CA THR A 302 12.81 -15.36 7.71
C THR A 302 12.82 -14.53 6.43
N GLN A 303 12.66 -13.20 6.52
CA GLN A 303 12.52 -12.33 5.35
C GLN A 303 13.78 -11.50 5.12
N HIS A 304 14.20 -11.42 3.86
CA HIS A 304 15.26 -10.55 3.37
C HIS A 304 14.64 -9.23 2.86
N LEU A 305 14.50 -8.27 3.76
CA LEU A 305 13.61 -7.12 3.62
C LEU A 305 14.28 -5.81 4.06
N LEU A 306 13.91 -4.70 3.40
CA LEU A 306 14.31 -3.35 3.79
C LEU A 306 13.11 -2.56 4.36
N LEU A 307 13.21 -2.10 5.61
CA LEU A 307 12.26 -1.15 6.20
C LEU A 307 12.78 0.27 6.06
N PHE A 308 11.99 1.16 5.44
CA PHE A 308 12.27 2.59 5.36
C PHE A 308 11.32 3.36 6.29
N LEU A 309 11.84 3.81 7.44
CA LEU A 309 11.14 4.62 8.43
C LEU A 309 11.41 6.12 8.21
N ASP A 310 10.38 6.89 7.88
CA ASP A 310 10.53 8.32 7.56
C ASP A 310 10.03 9.21 8.70
N ASN A 311 10.73 10.33 8.95
CA ASN A 311 10.40 11.33 9.97
C ASN A 311 10.46 10.80 11.42
N PHE A 312 11.50 10.05 11.77
CA PHE A 312 11.62 9.43 13.10
C PHE A 312 11.77 10.45 14.24
N GLU A 313 12.16 11.70 13.96
CA GLU A 313 12.33 12.75 14.98
C GLU A 313 11.07 13.03 15.83
N HIS A 314 9.88 12.69 15.33
CA HIS A 314 8.62 12.89 16.06
C HIS A 314 8.32 11.78 17.06
N VAL A 315 8.92 10.60 16.87
CA VAL A 315 8.67 9.38 17.66
C VAL A 315 9.94 8.84 18.28
N MET A 316 10.88 9.72 18.65
CA MET A 316 12.17 9.33 19.24
C MET A 316 12.06 8.43 20.47
N ALA A 317 10.94 8.47 21.21
CA ALA A 317 10.70 7.57 22.33
C ALA A 317 10.46 6.10 21.90
N ALA A 318 10.23 5.83 20.62
CA ALA A 318 10.06 4.49 20.04
C ALA A 318 11.38 3.89 19.52
N VAL A 319 12.54 4.52 19.80
CA VAL A 319 13.84 4.11 19.25
C VAL A 319 14.19 2.65 19.53
N ASP A 320 13.72 2.10 20.66
CA ASP A 320 13.97 0.72 21.09
C ASP A 320 13.31 -0.36 20.22
N VAL A 321 12.35 0.02 19.35
CA VAL A 321 11.73 -0.91 18.40
C VAL A 321 12.75 -1.41 17.37
N ILE A 322 13.66 -0.54 16.93
CA ILE A 322 14.66 -0.85 15.90
C ILE A 322 15.65 -1.93 16.35
N PRO A 323 16.36 -1.80 17.51
CA PRO A 323 17.26 -2.86 17.96
C PRO A 323 16.53 -4.17 18.23
N ALA A 324 15.30 -4.14 18.78
CA ALA A 324 14.51 -5.35 18.99
C ALA A 324 14.24 -6.12 17.69
N LEU A 325 13.95 -5.42 16.60
CA LEU A 325 13.79 -6.02 15.27
C LEU A 325 15.11 -6.55 14.70
N LEU A 326 16.18 -5.75 14.74
CA LEU A 326 17.48 -6.09 14.16
C LEU A 326 18.16 -7.27 14.88
N GLU A 327 18.03 -7.38 16.20
CA GLU A 327 18.58 -8.48 16.99
C GLU A 327 17.92 -9.84 16.65
N ASN A 328 16.62 -9.82 16.31
CA ASN A 328 15.84 -11.04 16.12
C ASN A 328 15.59 -11.42 14.65
N CYS A 329 15.84 -10.53 13.70
CA CYS A 329 15.64 -10.74 12.28
C CYS A 329 16.95 -10.49 11.54
N GLN A 330 17.70 -11.53 11.17
CA GLN A 330 19.09 -11.37 10.69
C GLN A 330 19.21 -10.77 9.29
N GLU A 331 18.22 -11.01 8.44
CA GLU A 331 18.16 -10.57 7.05
C GLU A 331 17.39 -9.25 6.88
N LEU A 332 17.13 -8.53 7.99
CA LEU A 332 16.44 -7.25 8.00
C LEU A 332 17.45 -6.09 7.97
N ASN A 333 17.24 -5.15 7.04
CA ASN A 333 17.89 -3.84 7.02
C ASN A 333 16.87 -2.74 7.31
N VAL A 334 17.31 -1.67 7.98
CA VAL A 334 16.48 -0.52 8.34
C VAL A 334 17.15 0.77 7.86
N LEU A 335 16.44 1.51 7.01
CA LEU A 335 16.76 2.88 6.60
C LEU A 335 15.88 3.85 7.37
N VAL A 336 16.46 4.84 8.03
CA VAL A 336 15.73 5.85 8.81
C VAL A 336 16.04 7.24 8.28
N THR A 337 15.04 8.12 8.19
CA THR A 337 15.28 9.57 8.07
C THR A 337 14.95 10.26 9.39
N SER A 338 15.85 11.12 9.86
CA SER A 338 15.65 11.88 11.09
C SER A 338 16.36 13.23 11.06
N ARG A 339 15.96 14.17 11.91
CA ARG A 339 16.71 15.43 12.15
C ARG A 339 18.00 15.22 12.93
N GLU A 340 18.01 14.22 13.80
CA GLU A 340 19.12 13.89 14.67
C GLU A 340 19.43 12.40 14.64
N VAL A 341 20.63 12.03 15.11
CA VAL A 341 21.01 10.62 15.27
C VAL A 341 20.14 9.93 16.33
N LEU A 342 19.84 8.65 16.10
CA LEU A 342 19.05 7.84 17.03
C LEU A 342 19.82 7.48 18.30
N ARG A 343 21.16 7.50 18.22
CA ARG A 343 22.11 7.11 19.27
C ARG A 343 22.04 5.63 19.62
N LEU A 344 21.78 4.79 18.62
CA LEU A 344 21.83 3.33 18.75
C LEU A 344 23.27 2.81 18.51
N HIS A 345 23.60 1.65 19.10
CA HIS A 345 24.97 1.11 19.04
C HIS A 345 25.42 0.76 17.61
N ASP A 346 24.54 0.10 16.85
CA ASP A 346 24.82 -0.36 15.47
C ASP A 346 24.33 0.64 14.40
N GLU A 347 24.10 1.90 14.79
CA GLU A 347 23.65 2.96 13.88
C GLU A 347 24.80 3.49 13.04
N TYR A 348 24.66 3.39 11.72
CA TYR A 348 25.47 4.16 10.80
C TYR A 348 24.73 5.44 10.43
N SER A 349 25.31 6.59 10.75
CA SER A 349 24.73 7.88 10.41
C SER A 349 25.34 8.44 9.12
N PHE A 350 24.47 8.87 8.20
CA PHE A 350 24.85 9.61 7.00
C PHE A 350 24.28 11.03 7.07
N ALA A 351 25.16 12.02 7.26
CA ALA A 351 24.77 13.42 7.30
C ALA A 351 24.53 13.95 5.88
N VAL A 352 23.27 14.26 5.55
CA VAL A 352 22.90 14.86 4.27
C VAL A 352 23.35 16.32 4.27
N SER A 353 24.21 16.69 3.33
CA SER A 353 24.70 18.07 3.19
C SER A 353 23.65 18.97 2.51
N PRO A 354 23.73 20.30 2.58
CA PRO A 354 22.95 21.16 1.67
C PRO A 354 23.43 21.03 0.21
N LEU A 355 22.68 21.57 -0.75
CA LEU A 355 23.14 21.62 -2.14
C LEU A 355 24.39 22.51 -2.26
N ALA A 356 25.31 22.12 -3.12
CA ALA A 356 26.53 22.89 -3.37
C ALA A 356 26.18 24.33 -3.78
N LEU A 357 26.78 25.30 -3.10
CA LEU A 357 26.53 26.73 -3.31
C LEU A 357 27.37 27.29 -4.47
N PRO A 358 26.85 28.29 -5.21
CA PRO A 358 27.61 28.94 -6.26
C PRO A 358 28.74 29.80 -5.67
N ASP A 359 29.92 29.76 -6.30
CA ASP A 359 31.07 30.60 -5.92
C ASP A 359 30.79 32.07 -6.29
N LEU A 360 30.45 32.88 -5.29
CA LEU A 360 30.07 34.29 -5.48
C LEU A 360 31.20 35.15 -6.10
N LEU A 361 32.46 34.69 -6.02
CA LEU A 361 33.62 35.37 -6.63
C LEU A 361 33.76 35.06 -8.12
N LYS A 362 33.17 33.96 -8.61
CA LYS A 362 33.21 33.51 -10.00
C LYS A 362 31.91 33.76 -10.77
N VAL A 363 31.03 34.62 -10.23
CA VAL A 363 29.71 34.95 -10.79
C VAL A 363 29.77 35.60 -12.20
N GLN A 364 30.95 35.89 -12.71
CA GLN A 364 31.16 36.51 -14.02
C GLN A 364 30.97 35.54 -15.21
N GLN A 365 30.86 34.22 -14.97
CA GLN A 365 30.61 33.21 -16.01
C GLN A 365 29.27 32.49 -15.78
N ILE A 366 28.25 32.83 -16.58
CA ILE A 366 26.89 32.22 -16.50
C ILE A 366 26.95 30.70 -16.54
N SER A 367 27.73 30.11 -17.45
CA SER A 367 27.82 28.66 -17.63
C SER A 367 28.27 27.91 -16.38
N THR A 368 29.06 28.55 -15.50
CA THR A 368 29.50 27.96 -14.23
C THR A 368 28.41 28.06 -13.15
N ILE A 369 27.61 29.13 -13.18
CA ILE A 369 26.48 29.33 -12.26
C ILE A 369 25.34 28.38 -12.62
N GLU A 370 25.06 28.20 -13.92
CA GLU A 370 23.98 27.35 -14.43
C GLU A 370 24.16 25.88 -14.06
N GLN A 371 25.40 25.40 -13.95
CA GLN A 371 25.72 24.03 -13.55
C GLN A 371 25.67 23.81 -12.04
N ASN A 372 25.50 24.86 -11.24
CA ASN A 372 25.45 24.74 -9.80
C ASN A 372 24.11 24.11 -9.33
N PRO A 373 24.11 23.05 -8.50
CA PRO A 373 22.89 22.38 -8.07
C PRO A 373 21.82 23.26 -7.43
N ALA A 374 22.21 24.20 -6.56
CA ALA A 374 21.26 25.10 -5.91
C ALA A 374 20.60 26.05 -6.91
N VAL A 375 21.33 26.47 -7.94
CA VAL A 375 20.81 27.30 -9.03
C VAL A 375 19.94 26.48 -9.98
N GLN A 376 20.34 25.26 -10.34
CA GLN A 376 19.55 24.36 -11.17
C GLN A 376 18.18 24.08 -10.54
N LEU A 377 18.14 23.80 -9.23
CA LEU A 377 16.89 23.65 -8.50
C LEU A 377 16.06 24.95 -8.53
N PHE A 378 16.68 26.11 -8.32
CA PHE A 378 16.00 27.40 -8.41
C PHE A 378 15.38 27.61 -9.80
N LEU A 379 16.12 27.34 -10.87
CA LEU A 379 15.65 27.51 -12.25
C LEU A 379 14.54 26.53 -12.60
N GLN A 380 14.70 25.25 -12.24
CA GLN A 380 13.67 24.22 -12.45
C GLN A 380 12.36 24.63 -11.79
N ARG A 381 12.43 25.14 -10.55
CA ARG A 381 11.26 25.55 -9.78
C ARG A 381 10.69 26.89 -10.26
N ALA A 382 11.53 27.87 -10.54
CA ALA A 382 11.06 29.14 -11.10
C ALA A 382 10.39 28.96 -12.47
N GLY A 383 10.89 28.02 -13.29
CA GLY A 383 10.32 27.65 -14.59
C GLY A 383 8.91 27.05 -14.49
N SER A 384 8.58 26.33 -13.40
CA SER A 384 7.22 25.82 -13.18
C SER A 384 6.22 26.93 -12.84
N PHE A 385 6.66 28.05 -12.27
CA PHE A 385 5.79 29.20 -11.93
C PHE A 385 5.77 30.29 -13.01
N LYS A 386 6.86 30.44 -13.78
CA LYS A 386 7.00 31.43 -14.84
C LYS A 386 7.60 30.77 -16.08
N ARG A 387 6.73 30.50 -17.08
CA ARG A 387 7.14 29.94 -18.37
C ARG A 387 8.25 30.79 -19.02
N GLY A 388 9.29 30.13 -19.51
CA GLY A 388 10.45 30.79 -20.14
C GLY A 388 11.35 31.55 -19.16
N PHE A 389 11.29 31.24 -17.86
CA PHE A 389 12.25 31.78 -16.91
C PHE A 389 13.62 31.13 -17.11
N GLU A 390 14.59 31.93 -17.55
CA GLU A 390 15.95 31.47 -17.84
C GLU A 390 16.98 32.29 -17.04
N LEU A 391 18.16 31.69 -16.87
CA LEU A 391 19.32 32.38 -16.31
C LEU A 391 19.84 33.39 -17.34
N THR A 392 20.03 34.64 -16.92
CA THR A 392 20.51 35.74 -17.78
C THR A 392 21.63 36.50 -17.06
N ASP A 393 22.44 37.25 -17.79
CA ASP A 393 23.52 38.08 -17.21
C ASP A 393 23.00 39.03 -16.11
N GLN A 394 21.75 39.48 -16.26
CA GLN A 394 21.13 40.43 -15.34
C GLN A 394 20.68 39.77 -14.03
N ASN A 395 20.19 38.53 -14.07
CA ASN A 395 19.63 37.85 -12.89
C ASN A 395 20.58 36.85 -12.22
N ALA A 396 21.65 36.42 -12.89
CA ALA A 396 22.53 35.35 -12.43
C ALA A 396 23.18 35.66 -11.07
N SER A 397 23.68 36.89 -10.88
CA SER A 397 24.25 37.32 -9.60
C SER A 397 23.23 37.34 -8.47
N ALA A 398 21.99 37.76 -8.75
CA ALA A 398 20.93 37.81 -7.75
C ALA A 398 20.51 36.39 -7.32
N ILE A 399 20.33 35.48 -8.28
CA ILE A 399 19.97 34.08 -8.03
C ILE A 399 21.08 33.39 -7.23
N ALA A 400 22.35 33.56 -7.61
CA ALA A 400 23.48 32.98 -6.88
C ALA A 400 23.52 33.44 -5.42
N GLN A 401 23.29 34.74 -5.17
CA GLN A 401 23.23 35.29 -3.81
C GLN A 401 22.01 34.80 -3.03
N ILE A 402 20.84 34.64 -3.67
CA ILE A 402 19.65 34.05 -3.04
C ILE A 402 19.96 32.62 -2.59
N CYS A 403 20.48 31.76 -3.49
CA CYS A 403 20.85 30.38 -3.17
C CYS A 403 21.85 30.31 -2.01
N SER A 404 22.85 31.20 -2.00
CA SER A 404 23.80 31.31 -0.89
C SER A 404 23.16 31.77 0.41
N ARG A 405 22.14 32.64 0.37
CA ARG A 405 21.50 33.21 1.56
C ARG A 405 20.54 32.25 2.24
N VAL A 406 19.95 31.35 1.47
CA VAL A 406 19.10 30.25 1.96
C VAL A 406 19.91 28.98 2.28
N ASP A 407 21.24 29.10 2.36
CA ASP A 407 22.20 28.06 2.71
C ASP A 407 22.10 26.78 1.86
N GLY A 408 21.63 26.88 0.62
CA GLY A 408 21.53 25.73 -0.28
C GLY A 408 20.48 24.70 0.13
N LEU A 409 19.55 25.05 1.02
CA LEU A 409 18.48 24.17 1.48
C LEU A 409 17.38 24.03 0.39
N PRO A 410 17.12 22.82 -0.15
CA PRO A 410 16.17 22.61 -1.24
C PRO A 410 14.80 23.24 -1.02
N LEU A 411 14.17 22.99 0.14
CA LEU A 411 12.85 23.57 0.42
C LEU A 411 12.89 25.11 0.49
N ALA A 412 13.95 25.70 1.02
CA ALA A 412 14.08 27.15 1.07
C ALA A 412 14.30 27.75 -0.32
N ILE A 413 15.03 27.05 -1.19
CA ILE A 413 15.20 27.41 -2.61
C ILE A 413 13.84 27.34 -3.33
N GLU A 414 13.07 26.29 -3.11
CA GLU A 414 11.72 26.13 -3.69
C GLU A 414 10.79 27.27 -3.28
N LEU A 415 10.73 27.60 -2.00
CA LEU A 415 9.94 28.72 -1.47
C LEU A 415 10.38 30.07 -2.05
N ALA A 416 11.68 30.29 -2.22
CA ALA A 416 12.20 31.51 -2.84
C ALA A 416 11.90 31.58 -4.35
N ALA A 417 12.06 30.48 -5.08
CA ALA A 417 11.82 30.38 -6.52
C ALA A 417 10.34 30.60 -6.87
N ALA A 418 9.41 30.13 -6.02
CA ALA A 418 7.97 30.36 -6.18
C ALA A 418 7.59 31.85 -6.28
N ARG A 419 8.41 32.74 -5.68
CA ARG A 419 8.13 34.19 -5.64
C ARG A 419 8.53 34.94 -6.91
N VAL A 420 9.20 34.28 -7.85
CA VAL A 420 9.55 34.85 -9.17
C VAL A 420 8.31 35.24 -10.00
N LYS A 421 7.14 34.67 -9.67
CA LYS A 421 5.85 35.06 -10.26
C LYS A 421 5.49 36.53 -9.97
N SER A 422 5.86 37.03 -8.78
CA SER A 422 5.45 38.36 -8.30
C SER A 422 6.61 39.35 -8.13
N LEU A 423 7.84 38.86 -8.00
CA LEU A 423 9.03 39.67 -7.70
C LEU A 423 10.18 39.28 -8.63
N SER A 424 10.97 40.26 -9.08
CA SER A 424 12.23 39.97 -9.78
C SER A 424 13.28 39.35 -8.84
N PRO A 425 14.25 38.57 -9.34
CA PRO A 425 15.32 38.03 -8.50
C PRO A 425 16.08 39.09 -7.69
N GLN A 426 16.27 40.29 -8.23
CA GLN A 426 16.92 41.40 -7.52
C GLN A 426 16.06 41.94 -6.37
N GLU A 427 14.74 42.03 -6.60
CA GLU A 427 13.75 42.40 -5.59
C GLU A 427 13.54 41.34 -4.50
N LEU A 428 13.74 40.07 -4.85
CA LEU A 428 13.76 38.95 -3.91
C LEU A 428 14.99 39.04 -3.00
N LEU A 429 16.17 39.20 -3.61
CA LEU A 429 17.42 39.35 -2.87
C LEU A 429 17.39 40.53 -1.90
N SER A 430 16.90 41.70 -2.34
CA SER A 430 16.83 42.89 -1.49
C SER A 430 15.87 42.76 -0.30
N ARG A 431 14.86 41.88 -0.42
CA ARG A 431 13.87 41.63 0.64
C ARG A 431 14.22 40.45 1.56
N LEU A 432 15.00 39.48 1.07
CA LEU A 432 15.65 38.45 1.89
C LEU A 432 16.81 39.02 2.75
N LEU A 433 17.10 40.32 2.59
CA LEU A 433 17.97 41.14 3.43
C LEU A 433 17.15 42.06 4.37
N PRO A 434 16.57 41.61 5.49
CA PRO A 434 16.17 42.55 6.53
C PRO A 434 17.41 43.02 7.31
N ASP A 435 17.54 44.33 7.52
CA ASP A 435 18.29 44.87 8.66
C ASP A 435 17.81 44.18 9.94
N GLU A 436 18.72 43.85 10.86
CA GLU A 436 18.51 43.13 12.13
C GLU A 436 17.40 43.69 13.08
N LYS A 437 16.64 44.71 12.67
CA LYS A 437 15.74 45.50 13.51
C LYS A 437 14.24 45.26 13.34
N HIS A 438 13.76 44.53 12.33
CA HIS A 438 12.31 44.46 12.04
C HIS A 438 11.79 43.06 11.64
N SER A 439 11.97 42.04 12.48
CA SER A 439 11.09 40.85 12.44
C SER A 439 9.99 41.03 13.49
N PRO A 440 8.71 41.25 13.10
CA PRO A 440 7.62 41.46 14.05
C PRO A 440 7.11 40.14 14.63
N LEU A 441 7.98 39.34 15.27
CA LEU A 441 7.59 38.21 16.13
C LEU A 441 8.68 37.95 17.20
N GLU A 442 9.06 38.99 17.97
CA GLU A 442 9.96 38.85 19.13
C GLU A 442 9.42 37.91 20.22
N TYR A 443 8.11 37.60 20.22
CA TYR A 443 7.47 36.73 21.22
C TYR A 443 7.85 35.24 21.14
N LEU A 444 8.30 34.74 19.98
CA LEU A 444 8.67 33.33 19.77
C LEU A 444 10.19 33.09 19.81
N SER A 445 10.98 34.15 19.97
CA SER A 445 12.46 34.11 19.91
C SER A 445 13.15 33.57 21.18
N LYS A 446 12.40 33.16 22.21
CA LYS A 446 12.99 32.56 23.43
C LYS A 446 13.59 31.17 23.21
N GLY A 447 13.19 30.43 22.16
CA GLY A 447 13.81 29.16 21.77
C GLY A 447 14.83 29.26 20.62
N ALA A 448 14.82 30.37 19.87
CA ALA A 448 15.60 30.52 18.63
C ALA A 448 17.08 30.86 18.86
N ARG A 449 17.48 31.27 20.08
CA ARG A 449 18.88 31.62 20.38
C ARG A 449 19.79 30.40 20.52
N ASP A 450 19.24 29.23 20.86
CA ASP A 450 20.01 27.99 21.10
C ASP A 450 19.94 26.98 19.92
N ALA A 451 19.23 27.31 18.84
CA ALA A 451 19.16 26.47 17.64
C ALA A 451 20.38 26.70 16.71
N PRO A 452 20.95 25.64 16.09
CA PRO A 452 22.06 25.79 15.14
C PRO A 452 21.72 26.78 14.02
N GLU A 453 22.68 27.62 13.60
CA GLU A 453 22.51 28.71 12.61
C GLU A 453 21.68 28.32 11.38
N ARG A 454 21.87 27.10 10.89
CA ARG A 454 21.20 26.46 9.74
C ARG A 454 19.67 26.25 9.89
N HIS A 455 19.13 26.09 11.10
CA HIS A 455 17.67 26.02 11.31
C HIS A 455 17.01 27.40 11.18
N ARG A 456 17.80 28.48 11.28
CA ARG A 456 17.29 29.84 11.11
C ARG A 456 17.00 30.13 9.63
N ALA A 457 17.80 29.65 8.69
CA ALA A 457 17.63 29.97 7.27
C ALA A 457 16.26 29.51 6.72
N LEU A 458 15.90 28.23 6.89
CA LEU A 458 14.60 27.72 6.46
C LEU A 458 13.44 28.41 7.19
N ARG A 459 13.56 28.57 8.52
CA ARG A 459 12.53 29.23 9.33
C ARG A 459 12.35 30.70 8.95
N MET A 460 13.43 31.41 8.63
CA MET A 460 13.38 32.77 8.10
C MET A 460 12.71 32.82 6.73
N THR A 461 13.00 31.88 5.83
CA THR A 461 12.35 31.81 4.51
C THR A 461 10.85 31.53 4.62
N ILE A 462 10.45 30.65 5.54
CA ILE A 462 9.02 30.39 5.83
C ILE A 462 8.37 31.63 6.46
N SER A 463 9.00 32.22 7.49
CA SER A 463 8.49 33.44 8.15
C SER A 463 8.29 34.58 7.17
N TRP A 464 9.28 34.83 6.31
CA TRP A 464 9.18 35.84 5.27
C TRP A 464 8.07 35.52 4.26
N SER A 465 7.98 34.25 3.83
CA SER A 465 6.90 33.79 2.94
C SER A 465 5.52 33.99 3.55
N TYR A 466 5.40 33.83 4.87
CA TYR A 466 4.20 34.05 5.66
C TYR A 466 3.88 35.55 5.87
N ASP A 467 4.89 36.38 6.15
CA ASP A 467 4.73 37.82 6.37
C ASP A 467 4.25 38.55 5.10
N LEU A 468 4.53 37.99 3.93
CA LEU A 468 4.04 38.47 2.64
C LEU A 468 2.59 38.07 2.34
N LEU A 469 1.98 37.18 3.12
CA LEU A 469 0.59 36.79 2.93
C LEU A 469 -0.35 37.90 3.43
N PRO A 470 -1.44 38.21 2.71
CA PRO A 470 -2.54 39.00 3.23
C PRO A 470 -3.10 38.44 4.55
N PRO A 471 -3.73 39.26 5.40
CA PRO A 471 -4.23 38.82 6.72
C PRO A 471 -5.20 37.63 6.68
N ASP A 472 -6.02 37.51 5.64
CA ASP A 472 -6.93 36.37 5.45
C ASP A 472 -6.15 35.09 5.11
N GLU A 473 -5.19 35.15 4.19
CA GLU A 473 -4.31 34.02 3.87
C GLU A 473 -3.43 33.60 5.05
N GLN A 474 -2.93 34.53 5.86
CA GLN A 474 -2.17 34.20 7.07
C GLN A 474 -3.03 33.41 8.06
N ARG A 475 -4.28 33.82 8.28
CA ARG A 475 -5.22 33.07 9.13
C ARG A 475 -5.44 31.67 8.58
N PHE A 476 -5.80 31.60 7.31
CA PHE A 476 -6.05 30.34 6.61
C PHE A 476 -4.85 29.38 6.72
N PHE A 477 -3.65 29.86 6.38
CA PHE A 477 -2.41 29.12 6.50
C PHE A 477 -2.19 28.54 7.91
N ARG A 478 -2.45 29.32 8.97
CA ARG A 478 -2.33 28.85 10.36
C ARG A 478 -3.38 27.78 10.67
N SER A 479 -4.63 27.97 10.25
CA SER A 479 -5.70 27.00 10.51
C SER A 479 -5.42 25.65 9.85
N LEU A 480 -4.81 25.63 8.66
CA LEU A 480 -4.44 24.37 7.99
C LEU A 480 -3.47 23.49 8.79
N SER A 481 -2.76 24.04 9.79
CA SER A 481 -1.78 23.30 10.59
C SER A 481 -2.37 22.19 11.47
N VAL A 482 -3.69 22.24 11.72
CA VAL A 482 -4.42 21.23 12.51
C VAL A 482 -4.60 19.92 11.76
N PHE A 483 -4.60 19.94 10.42
CA PHE A 483 -4.75 18.74 9.61
C PHE A 483 -3.51 17.87 9.66
N LYS A 484 -3.72 16.56 9.84
CA LYS A 484 -2.72 15.50 9.82
C LYS A 484 -3.01 14.62 8.62
N GLY A 485 -1.99 14.32 7.80
CA GLY A 485 -2.17 13.49 6.60
C GLY A 485 -2.90 14.18 5.43
N GLY A 486 -2.96 15.52 5.42
CA GLY A 486 -3.58 16.30 4.35
C GLY A 486 -5.05 16.63 4.59
N PHE A 487 -5.68 17.22 3.58
CA PHE A 487 -7.08 17.66 3.61
C PHE A 487 -7.66 17.81 2.19
N ASN A 488 -8.99 17.79 2.10
CA ASN A 488 -9.76 18.15 0.91
C ASN A 488 -10.52 19.48 1.11
N LEU A 489 -11.17 19.97 0.06
CA LEU A 489 -11.88 21.26 0.09
C LEU A 489 -13.02 21.28 1.14
N GLU A 490 -13.81 20.21 1.22
CA GLU A 490 -14.93 20.08 2.16
C GLU A 490 -14.45 20.23 3.62
N SER A 491 -13.39 19.50 3.98
CA SER A 491 -12.82 19.53 5.32
C SER A 491 -12.27 20.89 5.68
N VAL A 492 -11.62 21.55 4.73
CA VAL A 492 -11.11 22.92 4.91
C VAL A 492 -12.23 23.91 5.14
N ILE A 493 -13.31 23.85 4.36
CA ILE A 493 -14.46 24.74 4.53
C ILE A 493 -15.02 24.54 5.94
N SER A 494 -15.30 23.31 6.36
CA SER A 494 -15.85 23.00 7.68
C SER A 494 -14.97 23.53 8.82
N VAL A 495 -13.65 23.29 8.75
CA VAL A 495 -12.71 23.59 9.84
C VAL A 495 -12.21 25.03 9.85
N CYS A 496 -12.12 25.68 8.69
CA CYS A 496 -11.59 27.05 8.58
C CYS A 496 -12.69 28.11 8.52
N THR A 497 -13.97 27.71 8.57
CA THR A 497 -15.10 28.65 8.53
C THR A 497 -15.09 29.63 9.69
N ARG A 498 -15.24 30.91 9.35
CA ARG A 498 -15.27 32.03 10.29
C ARG A 498 -16.44 31.86 11.26
N SER A 499 -16.18 31.79 12.56
CA SER A 499 -17.21 31.90 13.60
C SER A 499 -17.74 33.35 13.76
N ARG A 500 -18.10 34.04 12.66
CA ARG A 500 -18.88 35.29 12.68
C ARG A 500 -19.94 35.29 11.59
N ASP A 501 -21.19 35.20 12.04
CA ASP A 501 -22.43 35.44 11.29
C ASP A 501 -22.71 34.53 10.08
N ALA A 502 -22.87 33.23 10.34
CA ALA A 502 -23.37 32.21 9.41
C ALA A 502 -24.84 32.42 8.93
N LEU A 503 -25.38 33.64 8.96
CA LEU A 503 -26.78 33.94 8.65
C LEU A 503 -27.01 34.82 7.42
N THR A 504 -25.97 35.24 6.67
CA THR A 504 -26.18 36.19 5.55
C THR A 504 -25.44 35.95 4.24
N ILE A 505 -24.63 34.90 4.10
CA ILE A 505 -23.92 34.61 2.84
C ILE A 505 -24.34 33.22 2.34
N PRO A 506 -24.87 33.06 1.11
CA PRO A 506 -25.26 31.77 0.56
C PRO A 506 -24.07 30.81 0.41
N VAL A 507 -24.31 29.54 0.69
CA VAL A 507 -23.31 28.44 0.76
C VAL A 507 -22.42 28.37 -0.48
N ASP A 508 -23.00 28.56 -1.68
CA ASP A 508 -22.30 28.51 -2.98
C ASP A 508 -21.18 29.54 -3.18
N SER A 509 -21.11 30.59 -2.34
CA SER A 509 -20.09 31.64 -2.45
C SER A 509 -18.84 31.42 -1.59
N HIS A 510 -18.87 30.45 -0.66
CA HIS A 510 -17.71 30.15 0.20
C HIS A 510 -16.69 29.28 -0.53
N ASP A 511 -17.14 28.33 -1.36
CA ASP A 511 -16.25 27.41 -2.10
C ASP A 511 -15.25 28.18 -2.97
N ALA A 512 -15.69 29.21 -3.68
CA ALA A 512 -14.83 30.04 -4.51
C ALA A 512 -13.76 30.77 -3.69
N GLU A 513 -14.09 31.30 -2.51
CA GLU A 513 -13.12 31.97 -1.62
C GLU A 513 -12.05 30.99 -1.14
N TYR A 514 -12.42 29.79 -0.70
CA TYR A 514 -11.45 28.79 -0.25
C TYR A 514 -10.64 28.19 -1.39
N ILE A 515 -11.22 28.01 -2.57
CA ILE A 515 -10.48 27.62 -3.78
C ILE A 515 -9.41 28.68 -4.12
N ASP A 516 -9.75 29.97 -4.06
CA ASP A 516 -8.80 31.05 -4.29
C ASP A 516 -7.70 31.07 -3.21
N LEU A 517 -8.04 30.86 -1.94
CA LEU A 517 -7.07 30.76 -0.85
C LEU A 517 -6.12 29.56 -1.01
N ILE A 518 -6.65 28.38 -1.36
CA ILE A 518 -5.85 27.17 -1.64
C ILE A 518 -4.95 27.41 -2.85
N GLY A 519 -5.49 27.92 -3.96
CA GLY A 519 -4.73 28.29 -5.15
C GLY A 519 -3.62 29.28 -4.85
N SER A 520 -3.90 30.27 -4.00
CA SER A 520 -2.95 31.29 -3.58
C SER A 520 -1.81 30.73 -2.70
N LEU A 521 -2.08 29.75 -1.84
CA LEU A 521 -1.03 29.06 -1.06
C LEU A 521 -0.22 28.07 -1.90
N MET A 522 -0.86 27.37 -2.86
CA MET A 522 -0.18 26.49 -3.83
C MET A 522 0.78 27.29 -4.72
N ASP A 523 0.33 28.42 -5.26
CA ASP A 523 1.17 29.35 -6.04
C ASP A 523 2.42 29.81 -5.28
N LYS A 524 2.36 29.81 -3.94
CA LYS A 524 3.44 30.22 -3.04
C LYS A 524 4.23 29.04 -2.47
N SER A 525 3.96 27.81 -2.93
CA SER A 525 4.60 26.56 -2.46
C SER A 525 4.47 26.31 -0.95
N LEU A 526 3.42 26.84 -0.32
CA LEU A 526 3.15 26.61 1.11
C LEU A 526 2.33 25.33 1.34
N ILE A 527 1.61 24.88 0.32
CA ILE A 527 0.91 23.59 0.25
C ILE A 527 1.13 22.98 -1.13
N ARG A 528 0.94 21.66 -1.27
CA ARG A 528 1.04 20.92 -2.53
C ARG A 528 -0.21 20.09 -2.77
N SER A 529 -0.52 19.80 -4.03
CA SER A 529 -1.52 18.78 -4.40
C SER A 529 -0.87 17.39 -4.39
N VAL A 530 -1.65 16.39 -4.01
CA VAL A 530 -1.27 14.97 -3.99
C VAL A 530 -2.33 14.17 -4.75
N GLU A 531 -1.90 13.16 -5.47
CA GLU A 531 -2.80 12.24 -6.16
C GLU A 531 -3.68 11.51 -5.14
N SER A 532 -4.99 11.52 -5.39
CA SER A 532 -5.97 10.79 -4.58
C SER A 532 -6.54 9.64 -5.37
N ILE A 533 -6.65 8.49 -4.72
CA ILE A 533 -7.36 7.31 -5.26
C ILE A 533 -8.88 7.54 -5.37
N LEU A 534 -9.43 8.58 -4.74
CA LEU A 534 -10.87 8.85 -4.66
C LEU A 534 -11.39 9.85 -5.71
N ASN A 535 -10.64 10.11 -6.79
CA ASN A 535 -10.97 11.14 -7.81
C ASN A 535 -11.26 12.54 -7.22
N GLU A 536 -10.79 12.82 -6.01
CA GLU A 536 -10.92 14.11 -5.33
C GLU A 536 -9.58 14.86 -5.29
N SER A 537 -9.61 16.20 -5.25
CA SER A 537 -8.39 16.99 -5.08
C SER A 537 -7.95 16.96 -3.62
N ARG A 538 -6.77 16.35 -3.36
CA ARG A 538 -6.14 16.34 -2.03
C ARG A 538 -4.96 17.30 -1.97
N PHE A 539 -4.81 17.94 -0.82
CA PHE A 539 -3.72 18.88 -0.54
C PHE A 539 -2.99 18.52 0.74
N GLU A 540 -1.70 18.83 0.78
CA GLU A 540 -0.84 18.61 1.94
C GLU A 540 0.02 19.82 2.24
N MET A 541 0.27 20.06 3.53
CA MET A 541 1.27 20.99 4.02
C MET A 541 2.49 20.20 4.48
N LEU A 542 3.68 20.55 3.97
CA LEU A 542 4.92 19.90 4.39
C LEU A 542 5.14 20.08 5.89
N GLU A 543 5.63 19.04 6.56
CA GLU A 543 5.71 18.99 8.02
C GLU A 543 6.45 20.19 8.64
N THR A 544 7.57 20.60 8.06
CA THR A 544 8.31 21.80 8.52
C THR A 544 7.53 23.11 8.40
N ILE A 545 6.67 23.23 7.38
CA ILE A 545 5.79 24.39 7.18
C ILE A 545 4.61 24.30 8.16
N ARG A 546 4.07 23.09 8.37
CA ARG A 546 2.99 22.79 9.32
C ARG A 546 3.40 23.10 10.76
N GLU A 547 4.61 22.72 11.17
CA GLU A 547 5.20 23.08 12.47
C GLU A 547 5.23 24.60 12.68
N TYR A 548 5.75 25.35 11.69
CA TYR A 548 5.78 26.82 11.76
C TYR A 548 4.36 27.41 11.85
N ALA A 549 3.43 26.92 11.04
CA ALA A 549 2.03 27.35 11.04
C ALA A 549 1.36 27.09 12.40
N TRP A 550 1.60 25.91 12.98
CA TRP A 550 1.09 25.49 14.28
C TRP A 550 1.63 26.36 15.41
N GLU A 551 2.95 26.55 15.49
CA GLU A 551 3.56 27.41 16.51
C GLU A 551 3.01 28.84 16.46
N THR A 552 2.76 29.35 15.25
CA THR A 552 2.17 30.68 15.05
C THR A 552 0.69 30.72 15.47
N LEU A 553 -0.05 29.63 15.26
CA LEU A 553 -1.44 29.49 15.69
C LEU A 553 -1.54 29.43 17.23
N SER A 554 -0.78 28.52 17.86
CA SER A 554 -0.76 28.33 19.31
C SER A 554 -0.27 29.58 20.06
N GLY A 555 0.73 30.28 19.53
CA GLY A 555 1.26 31.51 20.13
C GLY A 555 0.26 32.68 20.18
N ARG A 556 -0.84 32.62 19.42
CA ARG A 556 -1.90 33.65 19.38
C ARG A 556 -3.13 33.33 20.23
N GLY A 557 -3.26 32.09 20.71
CA GLY A 557 -4.41 31.64 21.50
C GLY A 557 -5.63 31.20 20.68
N ASP A 558 -5.54 31.21 19.34
CA ASP A 558 -6.64 30.82 18.44
C ASP A 558 -6.69 29.28 18.21
N SER A 559 -5.76 28.52 18.77
CA SER A 559 -5.60 27.08 18.45
C SER A 559 -6.74 26.19 18.97
N GLU A 560 -7.36 26.54 20.09
CA GLU A 560 -8.41 25.71 20.71
C GLU A 560 -9.70 25.69 19.86
N GLU A 561 -10.11 26.84 19.32
CA GLU A 561 -11.30 26.93 18.45
C GLU A 561 -11.13 26.10 17.18
N VAL A 562 -9.99 26.25 16.50
CA VAL A 562 -9.73 25.53 15.24
C VAL A 562 -9.60 24.02 15.47
N ARG A 563 -8.97 23.58 16.58
CA ARG A 563 -8.90 22.15 16.95
C ARG A 563 -10.28 21.58 17.28
N SER A 564 -11.14 22.36 17.93
CA SER A 564 -12.51 21.94 18.24
C SER A 564 -13.33 21.74 16.98
N GLN A 565 -13.24 22.68 16.02
CA GLN A 565 -13.88 22.57 14.71
C GLN A 565 -13.34 21.38 13.90
N HIS A 566 -12.03 21.18 13.91
CA HIS A 566 -11.38 20.00 13.30
C HIS A 566 -11.92 18.70 13.89
N ALA A 567 -11.89 18.55 15.21
CA ALA A 567 -12.37 17.33 15.86
C ALA A 567 -13.86 17.08 15.58
N GLN A 568 -14.68 18.14 15.59
CA GLN A 568 -16.10 18.04 15.30
C GLN A 568 -16.38 17.61 13.85
N HIS A 569 -15.66 18.18 12.87
CA HIS A 569 -15.77 17.78 11.47
C HIS A 569 -15.49 16.29 11.27
N PHE A 570 -14.40 15.78 11.83
CA PHE A 570 -14.04 14.36 11.70
C PHE A 570 -14.94 13.44 12.54
N TYR A 571 -15.52 13.93 13.64
CA TYR A 571 -16.59 13.23 14.34
C TYR A 571 -17.82 13.06 13.44
N ASP A 572 -18.25 14.13 12.77
CA ASP A 572 -19.42 14.11 11.89
C ASP A 572 -19.19 13.25 10.64
N LEU A 573 -17.97 13.29 10.07
CA LEU A 573 -17.57 12.40 8.97
C LEU A 573 -17.69 10.92 9.36
N VAL A 574 -17.14 10.54 10.52
CA VAL A 574 -17.22 9.14 11.00
C VAL A 574 -18.66 8.75 11.32
N LYS A 575 -19.45 9.68 11.87
CA LYS A 575 -20.86 9.46 12.14
C LYS A 575 -21.66 9.21 10.87
N GLU A 576 -21.44 10.00 9.83
CA GLU A 576 -22.04 9.80 8.51
C GLU A 576 -21.64 8.43 7.94
N ALA A 577 -20.34 8.14 7.90
CA ALA A 577 -19.82 6.88 7.39
C ALA A 577 -20.39 5.65 8.13
N SER A 578 -20.60 5.76 9.45
CA SER A 578 -21.16 4.67 10.26
C SER A 578 -22.56 4.25 9.85
N GLY A 579 -23.33 5.11 9.16
CA GLY A 579 -24.63 4.78 8.58
C GLY A 579 -24.55 3.92 7.32
N TYR A 580 -23.35 3.73 6.74
CA TYR A 580 -23.14 3.08 5.45
C TYR A 580 -22.25 1.82 5.51
N PHE A 581 -21.75 1.44 6.69
CA PHE A 581 -20.83 0.29 6.84
C PHE A 581 -21.42 -1.08 6.45
N GLU A 582 -22.72 -1.15 6.16
CA GLU A 582 -23.41 -2.38 5.72
C GLU A 582 -24.15 -2.14 4.37
N SER A 583 -23.60 -1.27 3.52
CA SER A 583 -24.21 -0.83 2.24
C SER A 583 -23.28 -0.95 1.04
N ALA A 584 -23.80 -0.79 -0.18
CA ALA A 584 -23.04 -1.03 -1.42
C ALA A 584 -21.84 -0.10 -1.61
N VAL A 585 -21.79 1.00 -0.87
CA VAL A 585 -20.72 2.01 -0.89
C VAL A 585 -19.76 1.88 0.30
N GLU A 586 -19.86 0.79 1.08
CA GLU A 586 -19.03 0.48 2.25
C GLU A 586 -17.53 0.61 1.93
N ALA A 587 -17.08 0.09 0.79
CA ALA A 587 -15.69 0.13 0.37
C ALA A 587 -15.17 1.56 0.16
N ASP A 588 -15.97 2.43 -0.48
CA ASP A 588 -15.60 3.82 -0.72
C ASP A 588 -15.50 4.59 0.60
N TRP A 589 -16.43 4.33 1.52
CA TRP A 589 -16.39 4.93 2.86
C TRP A 589 -15.21 4.46 3.68
N PHE A 590 -14.84 3.17 3.65
CA PHE A 590 -13.64 2.70 4.33
C PHE A 590 -12.36 3.27 3.72
N ASN A 591 -12.26 3.37 2.39
CA ASN A 591 -11.13 4.01 1.72
C ASN A 591 -11.02 5.49 2.09
N ARG A 592 -12.15 6.22 2.13
CA ARG A 592 -12.22 7.61 2.56
C ARG A 592 -11.82 7.78 4.02
N LEU A 593 -12.37 6.97 4.92
CA LEU A 593 -12.02 7.02 6.35
C LEU A 593 -10.57 6.65 6.61
N GLU A 594 -10.01 5.71 5.87
CA GLU A 594 -8.60 5.35 5.99
C GLU A 594 -7.68 6.50 5.56
N MET A 595 -8.02 7.18 4.46
CA MET A 595 -7.31 8.37 4.01
C MET A 595 -7.38 9.50 5.04
N GLU A 596 -8.53 9.67 5.71
CA GLU A 596 -8.74 10.66 6.76
C GLU A 596 -8.35 10.19 8.16
N TYR A 597 -7.88 8.95 8.31
CA TYR A 597 -7.63 8.36 9.63
C TYR A 597 -6.59 9.13 10.48
N PRO A 598 -5.52 9.71 9.90
CA PRO A 598 -4.64 10.61 10.64
C PRO A 598 -5.37 11.82 11.27
N ASN A 599 -6.37 12.38 10.58
CA ASN A 599 -7.21 13.45 11.11
C ASN A 599 -8.18 12.93 12.19
N VAL A 600 -8.75 11.73 12.01
CA VAL A 600 -9.61 11.08 13.02
C VAL A 600 -8.83 10.80 14.31
N ARG A 601 -7.59 10.32 14.22
CA ARG A 601 -6.70 10.17 15.39
C ARG A 601 -6.46 11.50 16.09
N ALA A 602 -6.20 12.57 15.35
CA ALA A 602 -6.05 13.91 15.93
C ALA A 602 -7.32 14.37 16.67
N ALA A 603 -8.51 14.00 16.19
CA ALA A 603 -9.77 14.24 16.89
C ALA A 603 -9.90 13.41 18.19
N LEU A 604 -9.52 12.13 18.19
CA LEU A 604 -9.45 11.30 19.40
C LEU A 604 -8.51 11.90 20.44
N HIS A 605 -7.30 12.31 20.03
CA HIS A 605 -6.35 13.02 20.88
C HIS A 605 -6.95 14.31 21.46
N TRP A 606 -7.66 15.11 20.65
CA TRP A 606 -8.30 16.34 21.13
C TRP A 606 -9.35 16.08 22.20
N TYR A 607 -10.26 15.13 21.97
CA TYR A 607 -11.28 14.78 22.96
C TYR A 607 -10.66 14.16 24.21
N TYR A 608 -9.53 13.45 24.08
CA TYR A 608 -8.77 12.93 25.20
C TYR A 608 -8.13 14.06 26.03
N GLU A 609 -7.40 14.97 25.39
CA GLU A 609 -6.74 16.09 26.06
C GLU A 609 -7.72 17.04 26.76
N THR A 610 -8.90 17.26 26.16
CA THR A 610 -9.93 18.16 26.69
C THR A 610 -10.87 17.49 27.70
N GLY A 611 -10.73 16.17 27.93
CA GLY A 611 -11.59 15.41 28.84
C GLY A 611 -13.03 15.27 28.35
N ASN A 612 -13.27 15.36 27.04
CA ASN A 612 -14.61 15.30 26.46
C ASN A 612 -15.04 13.83 26.21
N LEU A 613 -15.49 13.18 27.30
CA LEU A 613 -15.85 11.77 27.33
C LEU A 613 -16.93 11.37 26.32
N THR A 614 -17.99 12.17 26.18
CA THR A 614 -19.14 11.83 25.33
C THR A 614 -18.74 11.71 23.87
N GLN A 615 -18.05 12.72 23.34
CA GLN A 615 -17.59 12.72 21.95
C GLN A 615 -16.45 11.71 21.74
N GLY A 616 -15.50 11.61 22.67
CA GLY A 616 -14.38 10.66 22.56
C GLY A 616 -14.83 9.20 22.50
N LEU A 617 -15.70 8.78 23.43
CA LEU A 617 -16.27 7.43 23.46
C LEU A 617 -17.28 7.20 22.33
N GLY A 618 -18.07 8.21 21.98
CA GLY A 618 -18.97 8.15 20.82
C GLY A 618 -18.20 7.89 19.53
N LEU A 619 -17.08 8.59 19.33
CA LEU A 619 -16.19 8.39 18.18
C LEU A 619 -15.59 6.98 18.19
N GLY A 620 -15.07 6.52 19.33
CA GLY A 620 -14.52 5.17 19.46
C GLY A 620 -15.55 4.07 19.17
N ASN A 621 -16.79 4.23 19.61
CA ASN A 621 -17.87 3.27 19.30
C ASN A 621 -18.20 3.23 17.80
N MET A 622 -18.20 4.37 17.11
CA MET A 622 -18.43 4.41 15.66
C MET A 622 -17.24 3.84 14.86
N LEU A 623 -16.01 4.00 15.37
CA LEU A 623 -14.80 3.48 14.73
C LEU A 623 -14.58 1.97 14.87
N ARG A 624 -15.32 1.29 15.75
CA ARG A 624 -15.11 -0.15 16.04
C ARG A 624 -15.07 -1.04 14.78
N LEU A 625 -15.89 -0.71 13.78
CA LEU A 625 -15.91 -1.43 12.51
C LEU A 625 -14.67 -1.09 11.70
N LEU A 626 -14.35 0.20 11.47
CA LEU A 626 -13.10 0.59 10.81
C LEU A 626 -11.87 -0.08 11.44
N TRP A 627 -11.80 -0.10 12.78
CA TRP A 627 -10.70 -0.73 13.51
C TRP A 627 -10.62 -2.23 13.29
N LEU A 628 -11.76 -2.92 13.21
CA LEU A 628 -11.81 -4.31 12.81
C LEU A 628 -11.34 -4.51 11.36
N PHE A 629 -11.86 -3.69 10.46
CA PHE A 629 -11.69 -3.82 9.02
C PHE A 629 -10.31 -3.44 8.50
N ARG A 630 -9.64 -2.51 9.15
CA ARG A 630 -8.31 -2.05 8.76
C ARG A 630 -7.21 -2.54 9.70
N GLY A 631 -7.57 -3.46 10.61
CA GLY A 631 -6.62 -4.09 11.52
C GLY A 631 -6.12 -3.20 12.67
N TYR A 632 -6.78 -2.08 12.96
CA TYR A 632 -6.44 -1.20 14.09
C TYR A 632 -7.04 -1.68 15.43
N LEU A 633 -7.14 -3.01 15.64
CA LEU A 633 -7.81 -3.59 16.81
C LEU A 633 -7.16 -3.15 18.13
N THR A 634 -5.83 -3.20 18.23
CA THR A 634 -5.10 -2.80 19.45
C THR A 634 -5.20 -1.30 19.69
N GLU A 635 -4.98 -0.48 18.67
CA GLU A 635 -5.13 0.97 18.78
C GLU A 635 -6.54 1.36 19.27
N GLY A 636 -7.57 0.70 18.71
CA GLY A 636 -8.95 0.91 19.12
C GLY A 636 -9.22 0.54 20.58
N THR A 637 -8.70 -0.61 21.03
CA THR A 637 -8.81 -1.03 22.44
C THR A 637 -8.10 -0.03 23.37
N GLU A 638 -6.87 0.38 23.04
CA GLU A 638 -6.10 1.32 23.84
C GLU A 638 -6.77 2.69 23.96
N TRP A 639 -7.36 3.20 22.88
CA TRP A 639 -8.14 4.44 22.93
C TRP A 639 -9.33 4.33 23.87
N LEU A 640 -10.12 3.27 23.76
CA LEU A 640 -11.28 3.04 24.63
C LEU A 640 -10.84 2.90 26.10
N GLU A 641 -9.75 2.19 26.38
CA GLU A 641 -9.19 2.06 27.73
C GLU A 641 -8.66 3.38 28.29
N LYS A 642 -8.02 4.20 27.45
CA LYS A 642 -7.57 5.56 27.80
C LYS A 642 -8.76 6.42 28.26
N PHE A 643 -9.88 6.41 27.53
CA PHE A 643 -11.10 7.12 27.93
C PHE A 643 -11.78 6.50 29.16
N LEU A 644 -11.81 5.17 29.28
CA LEU A 644 -12.33 4.45 30.45
C LEU A 644 -11.53 4.70 31.73
N SER A 645 -10.29 5.15 31.61
CA SER A 645 -9.41 5.47 32.75
C SER A 645 -9.48 6.94 33.19
N MET A 646 -10.25 7.78 32.48
CA MET A 646 -10.36 9.19 32.80
C MET A 646 -11.22 9.49 34.03
N PRO A 647 -10.93 10.59 34.75
CA PRO A 647 -11.84 11.13 35.75
C PRO A 647 -13.21 11.49 35.14
N GLY A 648 -14.30 11.20 35.87
CA GLY A 648 -15.68 11.54 35.46
C GLY A 648 -16.42 10.44 34.69
N ILE A 649 -15.74 9.36 34.26
CA ILE A 649 -16.40 8.22 33.62
C ILE A 649 -17.34 7.47 34.57
N GLU A 650 -16.99 7.42 35.86
CA GLU A 650 -17.80 6.79 36.91
C GLU A 650 -19.16 7.50 37.10
N ASP A 651 -19.23 8.80 36.80
CA ASP A 651 -20.47 9.59 36.84
C ASP A 651 -21.37 9.35 35.62
N ASN A 652 -20.89 8.61 34.61
CA ASN A 652 -21.57 8.35 33.34
C ASN A 652 -21.67 6.85 33.03
N PRO A 653 -22.41 6.07 33.85
CA PRO A 653 -22.47 4.60 33.75
C PRO A 653 -22.96 4.08 32.39
N GLY A 654 -23.83 4.81 31.69
CA GLY A 654 -24.28 4.45 30.35
C GLY A 654 -23.19 4.57 29.28
N LEU A 655 -22.41 5.66 29.28
CA LEU A 655 -21.26 5.83 28.38
C LEU A 655 -20.19 4.79 28.67
N ARG A 656 -19.93 4.52 29.95
CA ARG A 656 -19.01 3.47 30.38
C ARG A 656 -19.43 2.09 29.89
N ALA A 657 -20.71 1.74 29.97
CA ALA A 657 -21.23 0.48 29.47
C ALA A 657 -21.05 0.35 27.94
N ALA A 658 -21.36 1.40 27.17
CA ALA A 658 -21.17 1.40 25.71
C ALA A 658 -19.69 1.29 25.30
N ALA A 659 -18.79 1.94 26.04
CA ALA A 659 -17.35 1.81 25.83
C ALA A 659 -16.85 0.38 26.12
N LEU A 660 -17.32 -0.23 27.22
CA LEU A 660 -16.99 -1.62 27.56
C LEU A 660 -17.52 -2.61 26.52
N ASP A 661 -18.69 -2.37 25.95
CA ASP A 661 -19.19 -3.16 24.82
C ASP A 661 -18.26 -3.07 23.61
N SER A 662 -17.74 -1.88 23.30
CA SER A 662 -16.78 -1.69 22.21
C SER A 662 -15.44 -2.37 22.49
N VAL A 663 -14.93 -2.31 23.72
CA VAL A 663 -13.75 -3.07 24.15
C VAL A 663 -13.99 -4.57 24.01
N GLY A 664 -15.15 -5.05 24.46
CA GLY A 664 -15.54 -6.44 24.34
C GLY A 664 -15.65 -6.89 22.87
N PHE A 665 -16.19 -6.04 22.00
CA PHE A 665 -16.24 -6.28 20.55
C PHE A 665 -14.84 -6.47 19.97
N LEU A 666 -13.93 -5.51 20.14
CA LEU A 666 -12.56 -5.61 19.60
C LEU A 666 -11.80 -6.81 20.18
N SER A 667 -11.93 -7.06 21.48
CA SER A 667 -11.29 -8.19 22.17
C SER A 667 -11.74 -9.54 21.61
N ARG A 668 -13.01 -9.69 21.22
CA ARG A 668 -13.52 -10.91 20.56
C ARG A 668 -12.78 -11.22 19.26
N TYR A 669 -12.52 -10.19 18.44
CA TYR A 669 -11.85 -10.35 17.15
C TYR A 669 -10.34 -10.48 17.28
N ARG A 670 -9.76 -10.04 18.40
CA ARG A 670 -8.41 -10.41 18.83
C ARG A 670 -8.34 -11.82 19.44
N GLU A 671 -9.46 -12.54 19.56
CA GLU A 671 -9.56 -13.83 20.26
C GLU A 671 -9.18 -13.77 21.76
N ASP A 672 -9.12 -12.57 22.37
CA ASP A 672 -9.02 -12.41 23.83
C ASP A 672 -10.40 -12.51 24.47
N TYR A 673 -10.88 -13.75 24.55
CA TYR A 673 -12.18 -14.04 25.14
C TYR A 673 -12.22 -13.86 26.68
N SER A 674 -11.09 -13.63 27.34
CA SER A 674 -11.06 -13.27 28.76
C SER A 674 -11.43 -11.81 28.92
N ALA A 675 -10.68 -10.91 28.27
CA ALA A 675 -10.96 -9.48 28.27
C ALA A 675 -12.37 -9.17 27.76
N ALA A 676 -12.81 -9.87 26.70
CA ALA A 676 -14.18 -9.74 26.20
C ALA A 676 -15.25 -10.13 27.24
N SER A 677 -15.02 -11.21 28.02
CA SER A 677 -15.95 -11.63 29.08
C SER A 677 -15.97 -10.62 30.23
N ASP A 678 -14.82 -10.11 30.64
CA ASP A 678 -14.73 -9.13 31.72
C ASP A 678 -15.45 -7.83 31.35
N ALA A 679 -15.18 -7.30 30.16
CA ALA A 679 -15.84 -6.09 29.66
C ALA A 679 -17.36 -6.26 29.55
N ALA A 680 -17.84 -7.39 29.00
CA ALA A 680 -19.27 -7.66 28.87
C ALA A 680 -19.97 -7.84 30.23
N ASN A 681 -19.31 -8.46 31.22
CA ASN A 681 -19.85 -8.59 32.57
C ASN A 681 -19.94 -7.23 33.30
N SER A 682 -18.92 -6.37 33.13
CA SER A 682 -18.93 -5.01 33.68
C SER A 682 -20.03 -4.15 33.03
N ALA A 683 -20.18 -4.21 31.70
CA ALA A 683 -21.27 -3.53 30.99
C ALA A 683 -22.65 -4.01 31.46
N LEU A 684 -22.82 -5.34 31.63
CA LEU A 684 -24.05 -5.94 32.16
C LEU A 684 -24.40 -5.42 33.56
N ALA A 685 -23.41 -5.32 34.45
CA ALA A 685 -23.63 -4.81 35.80
C ALA A 685 -24.09 -3.34 35.79
N LEU A 686 -23.45 -2.49 34.98
CA LEU A 686 -23.80 -1.08 34.84
C LEU A 686 -25.19 -0.90 34.22
N ARG A 687 -25.54 -1.66 33.18
CA ARG A 687 -26.85 -1.62 32.53
C ARG A 687 -27.99 -2.00 33.47
N ARG A 688 -27.76 -3.00 34.34
CA ARG A 688 -28.70 -3.34 35.42
C ARG A 688 -28.85 -2.23 36.44
N GLU A 689 -27.75 -1.58 36.82
CA GLU A 689 -27.76 -0.48 37.79
C GLU A 689 -28.58 0.71 37.27
N ILE A 690 -28.39 1.09 36.01
CA ILE A 690 -29.10 2.22 35.39
C ILE A 690 -30.51 1.86 34.88
N GLY A 691 -30.90 0.58 34.94
CA GLY A 691 -32.20 0.10 34.47
C GLY A 691 -32.34 0.06 32.93
N ASP A 692 -31.23 0.02 32.19
CA ASP A 692 -31.24 -0.14 30.73
C ASP A 692 -31.49 -1.62 30.36
N ARG A 693 -32.76 -1.94 30.10
CA ARG A 693 -33.20 -3.31 29.82
C ARG A 693 -32.74 -3.81 28.45
N ASN A 694 -32.78 -2.98 27.41
CA ASN A 694 -32.28 -3.37 26.09
C ASN A 694 -30.77 -3.58 26.14
N GLY A 695 -30.03 -2.67 26.77
CA GLY A 695 -28.60 -2.84 26.98
C GLY A 695 -28.26 -4.09 27.80
N GLU A 696 -29.01 -4.39 28.86
CA GLU A 696 -28.83 -5.65 29.61
C GLU A 696 -28.93 -6.86 28.67
N ALA A 697 -29.92 -6.87 27.77
CA ALA A 697 -30.07 -7.93 26.78
C ALA A 697 -28.89 -7.96 25.78
N ASP A 698 -28.40 -6.82 25.32
CA ASP A 698 -27.22 -6.72 24.43
C ASP A 698 -25.97 -7.33 25.07
N SER A 699 -25.69 -7.00 26.35
CA SER A 699 -24.56 -7.57 27.09
C SER A 699 -24.72 -9.08 27.30
N LEU A 700 -25.95 -9.57 27.55
CA LEU A 700 -26.22 -11.01 27.65
C LEU A 700 -26.01 -11.71 26.31
N THR A 701 -26.45 -11.13 25.19
CA THR A 701 -26.18 -11.65 23.84
C THR A 701 -24.68 -11.75 23.57
N ASN A 702 -23.91 -10.73 23.94
CA ASN A 702 -22.46 -10.73 23.83
C ASN A 702 -21.79 -11.84 24.67
N LEU A 703 -22.22 -12.03 25.94
CA LEU A 703 -21.74 -13.13 26.78
C LEU A 703 -22.11 -14.50 26.18
N GLY A 704 -23.32 -14.63 25.65
CA GLY A 704 -23.78 -15.81 24.93
C GLY A 704 -22.84 -16.18 23.78
N TYR A 705 -22.41 -15.17 23.01
CA TYR A 705 -21.48 -15.34 21.89
C TYR A 705 -20.09 -15.77 22.37
N ILE A 706 -19.57 -15.14 23.42
CA ILE A 706 -18.23 -15.46 23.94
C ILE A 706 -18.18 -16.91 24.45
N HIS A 707 -19.21 -17.35 25.18
CA HIS A 707 -19.30 -18.74 25.65
C HIS A 707 -19.48 -19.73 24.49
N LEU A 708 -20.23 -19.36 23.45
CA LEU A 708 -20.33 -20.15 22.22
C LEU A 708 -18.95 -20.37 21.58
N GLN A 709 -18.13 -19.31 21.45
CA GLN A 709 -16.79 -19.44 20.87
C GLN A 709 -15.86 -20.32 21.73
N LYS A 710 -16.00 -20.27 23.07
CA LYS A 710 -15.30 -21.16 24.02
C LYS A 710 -15.81 -22.61 23.99
N GLY A 711 -16.91 -22.91 23.29
CA GLY A 711 -17.55 -24.23 23.25
C GLY A 711 -18.43 -24.55 24.46
N ASP A 712 -18.71 -23.57 25.34
CA ASP A 712 -19.63 -23.73 26.48
C ASP A 712 -21.07 -23.44 26.06
N PHE A 713 -21.66 -24.40 25.35
CA PHE A 713 -23.03 -24.30 24.83
C PHE A 713 -24.10 -24.16 25.92
N THR A 714 -23.83 -24.67 27.13
CA THR A 714 -24.78 -24.61 28.25
C THR A 714 -24.88 -23.18 28.79
N ALA A 715 -23.74 -22.53 29.05
CA ALA A 715 -23.74 -21.13 29.47
C ALA A 715 -24.27 -20.23 28.35
N SER A 716 -23.86 -20.48 27.09
CA SER A 716 -24.34 -19.73 25.93
C SER A 716 -25.87 -19.73 25.82
N THR A 717 -26.48 -20.92 25.90
CA THR A 717 -27.95 -21.10 25.90
C THR A 717 -28.63 -20.30 27.01
N LYS A 718 -28.07 -20.31 28.23
CA LYS A 718 -28.63 -19.57 29.37
C LYS A 718 -28.65 -18.06 29.08
N PHE A 719 -27.57 -17.52 28.52
CA PHE A 719 -27.46 -16.10 28.23
C PHE A 719 -28.41 -15.67 27.11
N TYR A 720 -28.42 -16.38 25.97
CA TYR A 720 -29.32 -16.04 24.86
C TYR A 720 -30.80 -16.16 25.23
N ARG A 721 -31.17 -17.21 25.98
CA ARG A 721 -32.56 -17.36 26.46
C ARG A 721 -33.00 -16.19 27.32
N ASN A 722 -32.12 -15.71 28.19
CA ASN A 722 -32.40 -14.56 29.04
C ASN A 722 -32.49 -13.28 28.22
N ALA A 723 -31.56 -13.04 27.29
CA ALA A 723 -31.59 -11.87 26.40
C ALA A 723 -32.89 -11.82 25.58
N LEU A 724 -33.25 -12.93 24.93
CA LEU A 724 -34.47 -13.05 24.13
C LEU A 724 -35.74 -12.76 24.94
N ALA A 725 -35.79 -13.21 26.20
CA ALA A 725 -36.93 -12.91 27.08
C ALA A 725 -37.06 -11.41 27.35
N ILE A 726 -35.94 -10.71 27.51
CA ILE A 726 -35.92 -9.26 27.73
C ILE A 726 -36.31 -8.50 26.46
N TYR A 727 -35.75 -8.84 25.29
CA TYR A 727 -36.16 -8.18 24.04
C TYR A 727 -37.63 -8.37 23.73
N ARG A 728 -38.20 -9.57 24.00
CA ARG A 728 -39.64 -9.82 23.90
C ARG A 728 -40.46 -8.97 24.87
N GLU A 729 -39.99 -8.78 26.10
CA GLU A 729 -40.62 -7.89 27.08
C GLU A 729 -40.60 -6.42 26.61
N GLN A 730 -39.51 -5.98 25.99
CA GLN A 730 -39.34 -4.60 25.50
C GLN A 730 -39.96 -4.35 24.12
N GLY A 731 -40.40 -5.40 23.41
CA GLY A 731 -40.89 -5.29 22.03
C GLY A 731 -39.80 -4.90 21.03
N ASN A 732 -38.53 -5.23 21.31
CA ASN A 732 -37.41 -4.93 20.43
C ASN A 732 -37.25 -6.02 19.38
N GLU A 733 -37.91 -5.85 18.22
CA GLU A 733 -37.92 -6.84 17.12
C GLU A 733 -36.51 -7.15 16.58
N GLN A 734 -35.66 -6.12 16.47
CA GLN A 734 -34.26 -6.26 16.05
C GLN A 734 -33.50 -7.22 17.00
N GLY A 735 -33.56 -6.95 18.31
CA GLY A 735 -32.89 -7.77 19.31
C GLY A 735 -33.46 -9.19 19.43
N ILE A 736 -34.75 -9.39 19.15
CA ILE A 736 -35.37 -10.72 19.05
C ILE A 736 -34.75 -11.51 17.90
N ALA A 737 -34.72 -10.92 16.71
CA ALA A 737 -34.21 -11.57 15.50
C ALA A 737 -32.71 -11.92 15.63
N ASP A 738 -31.91 -11.01 16.19
CA ASP A 738 -30.49 -11.25 16.50
C ASP A 738 -30.31 -12.36 17.53
N SER A 739 -31.09 -12.36 18.61
CA SER A 739 -30.96 -13.38 19.66
C SER A 739 -31.35 -14.77 19.16
N LEU A 740 -32.41 -14.87 18.34
CA LEU A 740 -32.82 -16.12 17.71
C LEU A 740 -31.74 -16.66 16.78
N SER A 741 -31.17 -15.79 15.94
CA SER A 741 -30.05 -16.11 15.08
C SER A 741 -28.87 -16.72 15.86
N HIS A 742 -28.40 -16.00 16.88
CA HIS A 742 -27.22 -16.40 17.62
C HIS A 742 -27.46 -17.67 18.44
N TRP A 743 -28.67 -17.85 18.97
CA TRP A 743 -29.03 -19.04 19.72
C TRP A 743 -29.19 -20.25 18.80
N GLY A 744 -29.73 -20.08 17.59
CA GLY A 744 -29.82 -21.13 16.56
C GLY A 744 -28.47 -21.77 16.27
N VAL A 745 -27.39 -20.97 16.25
CA VAL A 745 -26.01 -21.46 16.07
C VAL A 745 -25.59 -22.43 17.19
N VAL A 746 -26.08 -22.25 18.43
CA VAL A 746 -25.80 -23.19 19.53
C VAL A 746 -26.40 -24.56 19.23
N PHE A 747 -27.66 -24.60 18.76
CA PHE A 747 -28.33 -25.84 18.39
C PHE A 747 -27.68 -26.50 17.17
N PHE A 748 -27.23 -25.71 16.19
CA PHE A 748 -26.47 -26.20 15.05
C PHE A 748 -25.21 -26.96 15.49
N TYR A 749 -24.38 -26.38 16.37
CA TYR A 749 -23.18 -27.07 16.86
C TYR A 749 -23.47 -28.26 17.81
N GLN A 750 -24.67 -28.32 18.39
CA GLN A 750 -25.13 -29.48 19.15
C GLN A 750 -25.74 -30.59 18.27
N GLY A 751 -25.94 -30.33 16.97
CA GLY A 751 -26.54 -31.26 16.02
C GLY A 751 -28.07 -31.26 15.99
N ASP A 752 -28.73 -30.33 16.68
CA ASP A 752 -30.19 -30.15 16.62
C ASP A 752 -30.55 -29.18 15.48
N TYR A 753 -30.44 -29.68 14.26
CA TYR A 753 -30.61 -28.89 13.04
C TYR A 753 -32.05 -28.43 12.81
N GLU A 754 -33.06 -29.16 13.30
CA GLU A 754 -34.47 -28.78 13.20
C GLU A 754 -34.77 -27.54 14.03
N THR A 755 -34.30 -27.51 15.29
CA THR A 755 -34.47 -26.32 16.14
C THR A 755 -33.67 -25.14 15.59
N ALA A 756 -32.44 -25.36 15.10
CA ALA A 756 -31.64 -24.32 14.46
C ALA A 756 -32.36 -23.70 13.25
N LYS A 757 -32.91 -24.55 12.36
CA LYS A 757 -33.70 -24.13 11.18
C LYS A 757 -34.88 -23.25 11.59
N SER A 758 -35.69 -23.71 12.55
CA SER A 758 -36.87 -22.97 13.00
C SER A 758 -36.51 -21.60 13.56
N MET A 759 -35.41 -21.48 14.32
CA MET A 759 -34.96 -20.20 14.87
C MET A 759 -34.46 -19.25 13.78
N ASP A 760 -33.73 -19.78 12.80
CA ASP A 760 -33.22 -18.98 11.68
C ASP A 760 -34.33 -18.54 10.72
N GLU A 761 -35.38 -19.35 10.51
CA GLU A 761 -36.56 -18.96 9.74
C GLU A 761 -37.39 -17.86 10.45
N GLU A 762 -37.56 -17.93 11.78
CA GLU A 762 -38.21 -16.87 12.56
C GLU A 762 -37.39 -15.57 12.50
N SER A 763 -36.06 -15.66 12.66
CA SER A 763 -35.13 -14.53 12.52
C SER A 763 -35.21 -13.89 11.12
N LEU A 764 -35.18 -14.72 10.06
CA LEU A 764 -35.29 -14.27 8.67
C LEU A 764 -36.62 -13.54 8.40
N ALA A 765 -37.74 -14.05 8.94
CA ALA A 765 -39.04 -13.40 8.77
C ALA A 765 -39.06 -12.00 9.38
N ILE A 766 -38.54 -11.84 10.60
CA ILE A 766 -38.46 -10.53 11.27
C ILE A 766 -37.55 -9.57 10.49
N TRP A 767 -36.37 -10.02 10.07
CA TRP A 767 -35.45 -9.17 9.29
C TRP A 767 -36.04 -8.75 7.94
N SER A 768 -36.81 -9.63 7.30
CA SER A 768 -37.53 -9.32 6.07
C SER A 768 -38.60 -8.25 6.27
N GLU A 769 -39.32 -8.29 7.40
CA GLU A 769 -40.32 -7.28 7.76
C GLU A 769 -39.69 -5.92 8.13
N LEU A 770 -38.53 -5.94 8.79
CA LEU A 770 -37.75 -4.74 9.11
C LEU A 770 -37.05 -4.13 7.89
N GLY A 771 -36.92 -4.88 6.80
CA GLY A 771 -36.24 -4.44 5.58
C GLY A 771 -34.71 -4.44 5.69
N ASP A 772 -34.14 -5.16 6.67
CA ASP A 772 -32.68 -5.27 6.84
C ASP A 772 -32.12 -6.31 5.87
N THR A 773 -31.67 -5.86 4.70
CA THR A 773 -31.16 -6.73 3.65
C THR A 773 -29.88 -7.48 4.03
N GLY A 774 -29.03 -6.89 4.87
CA GLY A 774 -27.79 -7.52 5.32
C GLY A 774 -28.07 -8.69 6.26
N ALA A 775 -28.96 -8.48 7.23
CA ALA A 775 -29.40 -9.51 8.15
C ALA A 775 -30.18 -10.64 7.45
N VAL A 776 -30.98 -10.32 6.42
CA VAL A 776 -31.62 -11.32 5.54
C VAL A 776 -30.57 -12.18 4.84
N ALA A 777 -29.54 -11.58 4.22
CA ALA A 777 -28.47 -12.34 3.58
C ALA A 777 -27.77 -13.27 4.58
N TRP A 778 -27.50 -12.79 5.80
CA TRP A 778 -26.88 -13.58 6.85
C TRP A 778 -27.76 -14.76 7.29
N ALA A 779 -29.07 -14.57 7.44
CA ALA A 779 -30.00 -15.63 7.79
C ALA A 779 -30.15 -16.69 6.67
N GLU A 780 -30.18 -16.27 5.40
CA GLU A 780 -30.14 -17.18 4.25
C GLU A 780 -28.87 -18.05 4.24
N TYR A 781 -27.71 -17.46 4.52
CA TYR A 781 -26.45 -18.19 4.69
C TYR A 781 -26.52 -19.23 5.82
N ARG A 782 -27.08 -18.88 6.99
CA ARG A 782 -27.20 -19.83 8.11
C ARG A 782 -28.13 -21.00 7.77
N LEU A 783 -29.27 -20.74 7.11
CA LEU A 783 -30.16 -21.79 6.62
C LEU A 783 -29.49 -22.71 5.59
N GLY A 784 -28.62 -22.17 4.74
CA GLY A 784 -27.77 -22.97 3.85
C GLY A 784 -26.86 -23.94 4.60
N ASN A 785 -26.20 -23.48 5.68
CA ASN A 785 -25.37 -24.35 6.52
C ASN A 785 -26.18 -25.47 7.19
N VAL A 786 -27.38 -25.17 7.68
CA VAL A 786 -28.29 -26.17 8.24
C VAL A 786 -28.67 -27.22 7.19
N ALA A 787 -29.03 -26.78 5.97
CA ALA A 787 -29.40 -27.65 4.86
C ALA A 787 -28.24 -28.60 4.45
N ILE A 788 -26.99 -28.14 4.45
CA ILE A 788 -25.81 -29.02 4.25
C ILE A 788 -25.83 -30.18 5.25
N GLN A 789 -25.99 -29.88 6.54
CA GLN A 789 -25.92 -30.91 7.59
C GLN A 789 -27.12 -31.86 7.56
N GLN A 790 -28.26 -31.43 7.02
CA GLN A 790 -29.43 -32.27 6.77
C GLN A 790 -29.31 -33.11 5.47
N GLY A 791 -28.26 -32.88 4.65
CA GLY A 791 -28.07 -33.56 3.36
C GLY A 791 -28.91 -32.99 2.22
N GLU A 792 -29.51 -31.82 2.41
CA GLU A 792 -30.34 -31.11 1.43
C GLU A 792 -29.48 -30.19 0.56
N TYR A 793 -28.56 -30.75 -0.23
CA TYR A 793 -27.51 -29.98 -0.92
C TYR A 793 -28.03 -29.00 -1.97
N GLU A 794 -29.10 -29.35 -2.69
CA GLU A 794 -29.75 -28.44 -3.65
C GLU A 794 -30.36 -27.23 -2.92
N VAL A 795 -31.03 -27.47 -1.79
CA VAL A 795 -31.60 -26.42 -0.95
C VAL A 795 -30.49 -25.53 -0.39
N ALA A 796 -29.38 -26.13 0.07
CA ALA A 796 -28.22 -25.39 0.55
C ALA A 796 -27.65 -24.48 -0.54
N GLN A 797 -27.48 -24.99 -1.76
CA GLN A 797 -26.99 -24.21 -2.90
C GLN A 797 -27.89 -23.00 -3.17
N GLU A 798 -29.21 -23.19 -3.25
CA GLU A 798 -30.16 -22.09 -3.47
C GLU A 798 -30.08 -21.02 -2.38
N ARG A 799 -29.95 -21.43 -1.11
CA ARG A 799 -29.84 -20.53 0.05
C ARG A 799 -28.55 -19.70 0.00
N PHE A 800 -27.41 -20.32 -0.30
CA PHE A 800 -26.15 -19.59 -0.47
C PHE A 800 -26.17 -18.66 -1.68
N GLN A 801 -26.76 -19.06 -2.80
CA GLN A 801 -26.90 -18.19 -3.98
C GLN A 801 -27.80 -16.98 -3.71
N ARG A 802 -28.88 -17.14 -2.93
CA ARG A 802 -29.71 -16.01 -2.47
C ARG A 802 -28.91 -15.06 -1.57
N SER A 803 -28.20 -15.61 -0.59
CA SER A 803 -27.33 -14.82 0.28
C SER A 803 -26.28 -14.05 -0.53
N LEU A 804 -25.60 -14.72 -1.48
CA LEU A 804 -24.63 -14.13 -2.39
C LEU A 804 -25.24 -13.01 -3.23
N THR A 805 -26.44 -13.21 -3.76
CA THR A 805 -27.14 -12.21 -4.58
C THR A 805 -27.45 -10.95 -3.79
N ILE A 806 -28.02 -11.13 -2.59
CA ILE A 806 -28.36 -9.99 -1.72
C ILE A 806 -27.06 -9.27 -1.34
N ALA A 807 -26.07 -10.02 -0.85
CA ALA A 807 -24.79 -9.49 -0.41
C ALA A 807 -24.06 -8.73 -1.52
N SER A 808 -24.07 -9.26 -2.75
CA SER A 808 -23.46 -8.59 -3.91
C SER A 808 -24.21 -7.30 -4.28
N THR A 809 -25.55 -7.31 -4.19
CA THR A 809 -26.39 -6.14 -4.50
C THR A 809 -26.13 -4.99 -3.54
N ILE A 810 -25.94 -5.31 -2.26
CA ILE A 810 -25.66 -4.32 -1.21
C ILE A 810 -24.16 -4.17 -0.92
N GLY A 811 -23.27 -4.73 -1.76
CA GLY A 811 -21.81 -4.68 -1.57
C GLY A 811 -21.28 -5.25 -0.24
N TYR A 812 -22.07 -6.06 0.47
CA TYR A 812 -21.72 -6.65 1.75
C TYR A 812 -20.69 -7.78 1.57
N LYS A 813 -19.41 -7.42 1.62
CA LYS A 813 -18.30 -8.34 1.32
C LYS A 813 -18.28 -9.60 2.19
N PHE A 814 -18.71 -9.54 3.46
CA PHE A 814 -18.83 -10.76 4.28
C PHE A 814 -19.86 -11.70 3.75
N GLY A 815 -21.05 -11.20 3.41
CA GLY A 815 -22.11 -12.03 2.84
C GLY A 815 -21.62 -12.72 1.58
N ILE A 816 -20.85 -12.03 0.73
CA ILE A 816 -20.23 -12.61 -0.46
C ILE A 816 -19.24 -13.72 -0.08
N ALA A 817 -18.25 -13.42 0.76
CA ALA A 817 -17.21 -14.37 1.15
C ALA A 817 -17.78 -15.61 1.84
N PHE A 818 -18.71 -15.43 2.79
CA PHE A 818 -19.36 -16.53 3.50
C PHE A 818 -20.24 -17.38 2.57
N SER A 819 -20.94 -16.76 1.63
CA SER A 819 -21.74 -17.50 0.66
C SER A 819 -20.87 -18.36 -0.26
N LEU A 820 -19.72 -17.84 -0.71
CA LEU A 820 -18.75 -18.61 -1.51
C LEU A 820 -18.21 -19.81 -0.71
N GLU A 821 -17.95 -19.67 0.59
CA GLU A 821 -17.57 -20.80 1.44
C GLU A 821 -18.67 -21.85 1.58
N GLY A 822 -19.91 -21.39 1.77
CA GLY A 822 -21.07 -22.27 1.78
C GLY A 822 -21.18 -23.09 0.49
N LEU A 823 -20.99 -22.42 -0.66
CA LEU A 823 -20.94 -23.08 -1.97
C LEU A 823 -19.77 -24.06 -2.09
N ALA A 824 -18.58 -23.70 -1.59
CA ALA A 824 -17.43 -24.61 -1.53
C ALA A 824 -17.77 -25.89 -0.76
N CYS A 825 -18.38 -25.76 0.42
CA CYS A 825 -18.84 -26.90 1.23
C CYS A 825 -19.86 -27.77 0.47
N VAL A 826 -20.84 -27.16 -0.22
CA VAL A 826 -21.79 -27.91 -1.08
C VAL A 826 -21.04 -28.70 -2.15
N ARG A 827 -20.05 -28.09 -2.82
CA ARG A 827 -19.25 -28.75 -3.86
C ARG A 827 -18.43 -29.92 -3.32
N VAL A 828 -17.85 -29.80 -2.12
CA VAL A 828 -17.21 -30.93 -1.43
C VAL A 828 -18.20 -32.08 -1.23
N ARG A 829 -19.39 -31.80 -0.70
CA ARG A 829 -20.41 -32.83 -0.45
C ARG A 829 -20.93 -33.49 -1.73
N GLN A 830 -20.86 -32.79 -2.86
CA GLN A 830 -21.17 -33.31 -4.20
C GLN A 830 -19.98 -34.04 -4.86
N GLY A 831 -18.79 -34.07 -4.25
CA GLY A 831 -17.57 -34.67 -4.81
C GLY A 831 -16.90 -33.83 -5.90
N LYS A 832 -17.27 -32.56 -6.05
CA LYS A 832 -16.74 -31.61 -7.03
C LYS A 832 -15.58 -30.80 -6.42
N PHE A 833 -14.47 -31.47 -6.15
CA PHE A 833 -13.39 -30.89 -5.33
C PHE A 833 -12.69 -29.69 -5.98
N GLU A 834 -12.54 -29.65 -7.30
CA GLU A 834 -11.91 -28.51 -8.00
C GLU A 834 -12.75 -27.23 -7.85
N GLU A 835 -14.07 -27.32 -8.12
CA GLU A 835 -15.01 -26.21 -7.89
C GLU A 835 -15.03 -25.78 -6.40
N ALA A 836 -14.85 -26.73 -5.48
CA ALA A 836 -14.76 -26.42 -4.06
C ALA A 836 -13.51 -25.61 -3.70
N VAL A 837 -12.34 -25.95 -4.27
CA VAL A 837 -11.11 -25.17 -4.11
C VAL A 837 -11.32 -23.77 -4.68
N PHE A 838 -11.85 -23.66 -5.90
CA PHE A 838 -12.12 -22.38 -6.54
C PHE A 838 -12.93 -21.44 -5.63
N PHE A 839 -14.07 -21.89 -5.11
CA PHE A 839 -14.91 -21.05 -4.25
C PHE A 839 -14.29 -20.76 -2.89
N ALA A 840 -13.54 -21.70 -2.31
CA ALA A 840 -12.82 -21.49 -1.05
C ALA A 840 -11.71 -20.42 -1.20
N GLU A 841 -10.96 -20.48 -2.29
CA GLU A 841 -9.91 -19.50 -2.61
C GLU A 841 -10.51 -18.15 -3.00
N ALA A 842 -11.59 -18.13 -3.78
CA ALA A 842 -12.33 -16.90 -4.10
C ALA A 842 -12.78 -16.16 -2.84
N SER A 843 -13.30 -16.89 -1.85
CA SER A 843 -13.65 -16.32 -0.56
C SER A 843 -12.43 -15.76 0.19
N LYS A 844 -11.27 -16.42 0.12
CA LYS A 844 -10.03 -15.90 0.72
C LYS A 844 -9.58 -14.63 0.03
N CYS A 845 -9.49 -14.59 -1.30
CA CYS A 845 -9.09 -13.41 -2.07
C CYS A 845 -9.98 -12.19 -1.80
N LEU A 846 -11.28 -12.39 -1.55
CA LEU A 846 -12.19 -11.30 -1.20
C LEU A 846 -12.06 -10.81 0.24
N ARG A 847 -11.46 -11.61 1.14
CA ARG A 847 -11.19 -11.24 2.54
C ARG A 847 -9.77 -10.74 2.79
N ASP A 848 -8.81 -11.20 1.99
CA ASP A 848 -7.39 -10.94 2.19
C ASP A 848 -6.87 -9.53 1.90
N PRO A 849 -7.63 -8.58 1.30
CA PRO A 849 -7.17 -7.19 1.28
C PRO A 849 -7.10 -6.55 2.67
N ASP A 850 -7.90 -7.04 3.64
CA ASP A 850 -8.28 -6.27 4.85
C ASP A 850 -8.33 -7.08 6.17
N GLY A 851 -7.86 -8.33 6.19
CA GLY A 851 -7.48 -8.97 7.47
C GLY A 851 -8.60 -9.49 8.39
N MET A 852 -9.86 -9.63 7.93
CA MET A 852 -10.93 -10.21 8.75
C MET A 852 -10.74 -11.73 8.93
N THR A 853 -10.75 -12.21 10.19
CA THR A 853 -10.83 -13.64 10.53
C THR A 853 -12.26 -14.08 10.82
N MET A 854 -12.63 -15.24 10.30
CA MET A 854 -13.86 -15.93 10.72
C MET A 854 -13.84 -16.22 12.23
N PRO A 855 -15.02 -16.27 12.89
CA PRO A 855 -15.13 -16.81 14.24
C PRO A 855 -14.50 -18.21 14.34
N VAL A 856 -13.82 -18.51 15.46
CA VAL A 856 -13.02 -19.73 15.64
C VAL A 856 -13.80 -21.00 15.31
N GLN A 857 -15.04 -21.12 15.82
CA GLN A 857 -15.86 -22.31 15.57
C GLN A 857 -16.22 -22.46 14.09
N ALA A 858 -16.51 -21.37 13.39
CA ALA A 858 -16.80 -21.38 11.97
C ALA A 858 -15.56 -21.77 11.15
N ARG A 859 -14.38 -21.25 11.52
CA ARG A 859 -13.09 -21.60 10.89
C ARG A 859 -12.78 -23.09 11.03
N LEU A 860 -12.97 -23.63 12.24
CA LEU A 860 -12.77 -25.05 12.51
C LEU A 860 -13.78 -25.93 11.76
N ALA A 861 -15.05 -25.51 11.68
CA ALA A 861 -16.07 -26.22 10.92
C ALA A 861 -15.72 -26.24 9.42
N LEU A 862 -15.39 -25.09 8.84
CA LEU A 862 -14.98 -24.98 7.44
C LEU A 862 -13.74 -25.83 7.14
N ALA A 863 -12.71 -25.78 7.99
CA ALA A 863 -11.51 -26.60 7.81
C ALA A 863 -11.81 -28.12 7.81
N ARG A 864 -12.79 -28.56 8.62
CA ARG A 864 -13.25 -29.96 8.60
C ARG A 864 -14.03 -30.30 7.34
N GLU A 865 -14.90 -29.39 6.89
CA GLU A 865 -15.68 -29.58 5.66
C GLU A 865 -14.78 -29.63 4.41
N LEU A 866 -13.71 -28.82 4.37
CA LEU A 866 -12.77 -28.78 3.24
C LEU A 866 -11.68 -29.87 3.30
N HIS A 867 -11.50 -30.55 4.44
CA HIS A 867 -10.46 -31.57 4.62
C HIS A 867 -10.41 -32.64 3.51
N PRO A 868 -11.55 -33.18 3.00
CA PRO A 868 -11.53 -34.19 1.94
C PRO A 868 -10.85 -33.76 0.63
N ILE A 869 -10.73 -32.45 0.38
CA ILE A 869 -10.04 -31.90 -0.80
C ILE A 869 -8.57 -32.33 -0.80
N HIS A 870 -7.89 -32.22 0.35
CA HIS A 870 -6.46 -32.52 0.46
C HIS A 870 -6.13 -34.00 0.26
N ASP A 871 -7.09 -34.88 0.53
CA ASP A 871 -6.93 -36.32 0.29
C ASP A 871 -7.28 -36.73 -1.15
N SER A 872 -8.00 -35.87 -1.90
CA SER A 872 -8.62 -36.22 -3.19
C SER A 872 -7.98 -35.52 -4.39
N LEU A 873 -7.37 -34.34 -4.20
CA LEU A 873 -6.69 -33.58 -5.24
C LEU A 873 -5.18 -33.55 -5.02
N ASP A 874 -4.43 -33.56 -6.11
CA ASP A 874 -3.00 -33.31 -6.07
C ASP A 874 -2.71 -31.82 -5.80
N PRO A 875 -1.55 -31.48 -5.19
CA PRO A 875 -1.20 -30.10 -4.89
C PRO A 875 -1.13 -29.17 -6.10
N SER A 876 -0.75 -29.66 -7.28
CA SER A 876 -0.69 -28.84 -8.51
C SER A 876 -2.07 -28.41 -8.99
N THR A 877 -3.09 -29.28 -8.87
CA THR A 877 -4.48 -28.92 -9.20
C THR A 877 -5.03 -27.87 -8.24
N ILE A 878 -4.67 -27.95 -6.95
CA ILE A 878 -5.03 -26.93 -5.96
C ILE A 878 -4.38 -25.58 -6.33
N GLU A 879 -3.09 -25.59 -6.66
CA GLU A 879 -2.35 -24.39 -7.06
C GLU A 879 -2.92 -23.76 -8.34
N ALA A 880 -3.30 -24.57 -9.33
CA ALA A 880 -3.94 -24.08 -10.55
C ALA A 880 -5.26 -23.34 -10.26
N GLN A 881 -6.09 -23.86 -9.34
CA GLN A 881 -7.32 -23.19 -8.92
C GLN A 881 -7.03 -21.87 -8.17
N ILE A 882 -6.00 -21.84 -7.32
CA ILE A 882 -5.53 -20.63 -6.62
C ILE A 882 -5.14 -19.56 -7.65
N GLN A 883 -4.32 -19.93 -8.64
CA GLN A 883 -3.86 -19.01 -9.69
C GLN A 883 -5.02 -18.53 -10.56
N GLN A 884 -5.95 -19.42 -10.92
CA GLN A 884 -7.14 -19.04 -11.67
C GLN A 884 -7.96 -17.99 -10.92
N VAL A 885 -8.28 -18.23 -9.64
CA VAL A 885 -9.00 -17.26 -8.81
C VAL A 885 -8.23 -15.93 -8.71
N ALA A 886 -6.92 -15.97 -8.50
CA ALA A 886 -6.10 -14.77 -8.35
C ALA A 886 -6.08 -13.90 -9.63
N SER A 887 -6.25 -14.51 -10.80
CA SER A 887 -6.29 -13.83 -12.10
C SER A 887 -7.66 -13.24 -12.47
N MET A 888 -8.72 -13.61 -11.75
CA MET A 888 -10.10 -13.25 -12.11
C MET A 888 -10.61 -12.01 -11.34
N PRO A 889 -11.33 -11.09 -11.99
CA PRO A 889 -11.97 -9.99 -11.29
C PRO A 889 -13.11 -10.49 -10.37
N PRO A 890 -13.30 -9.89 -9.18
CA PRO A 890 -14.34 -10.26 -8.23
C PRO A 890 -15.75 -10.43 -8.81
N ASP A 891 -16.15 -9.56 -9.73
CA ASP A 891 -17.49 -9.60 -10.34
C ASP A 891 -17.71 -10.86 -11.19
N GLU A 892 -16.66 -11.35 -11.86
CA GLU A 892 -16.73 -12.57 -12.67
C GLU A 892 -16.82 -13.82 -11.78
N ILE A 893 -16.06 -13.83 -10.67
CA ILE A 893 -16.14 -14.88 -9.64
C ILE A 893 -17.57 -14.96 -9.08
N ILE A 894 -18.17 -13.81 -8.76
CA ILE A 894 -19.54 -13.74 -8.23
C ILE A 894 -20.54 -14.25 -9.28
N GLN A 895 -20.40 -13.85 -10.55
CA GLN A 895 -21.27 -14.34 -11.62
C GLN A 895 -21.17 -15.86 -11.82
N LEU A 896 -19.98 -16.43 -11.75
CA LEU A 896 -19.78 -17.88 -11.83
C LEU A 896 -20.43 -18.61 -10.65
N ALA A 897 -20.32 -18.06 -9.43
CA ALA A 897 -20.96 -18.63 -8.25
C ALA A 897 -22.50 -18.58 -8.28
N MET A 898 -23.08 -17.69 -9.09
CA MET A 898 -24.53 -17.58 -9.30
C MET A 898 -25.08 -18.58 -10.34
N GLN A 899 -24.23 -19.18 -11.17
CA GLN A 899 -24.59 -20.22 -12.14
C GLN A 899 -24.61 -21.61 -11.50
#